data_AF-A0A354T561-F1
#
_entry.id   AF-A0A354T561-F1
#
_cell.length_a   1.000
_cell.length_b   1.000
_cell.length_c   1.000
_cell.angle_alpha   90.00
_cell.angle_beta   90.00
_cell.angle_gamma   90.00
#
_symmetry.space_group_name_H-M   'P 1'
#
loop_
_entity.id
_entity.type
_entity.pdbx_description
1 polymer ?
#
loop_
_entity_poly.entity_id
_entity_poly.type
_entity_poly.pdbx_seq_one_letter_code
_entity_poly.pdbx_strand_id
1 'polypeptide(L)'
;MKPLFAISLFVTSLAAHDLTTTDREALRAHILEEWMSNRGIPAPPKKTPTGQEWPGYVKVASTTSTLQLAAATVANAANAPQTAKAFLPFTKLDLRADGEFLYVGSNGMPDHNMMVGITAWQQQVPLPQKYFDDNAWRIPLKPVPAKEPAMIKGRFLRGAIALAVNGIPIFNPQNNRGEMSQEIGELDQWGGHCGRADDYHYHAAPLHLQSVVGKGMPIAYALDGYPIFGLTEPDGSPVSKLDECHGHETAGVGYHYHGSLKYPYVFAGFHGEVVEAGGQVDPQPRANPVRPDTPPLRGAAITGFEMLNASTYKLSYNVGGDKRSITYSINEDGTYPFDYDNGSEGRTSEVYTSRGQGGGQGRPPGGGEGKGKGGREAEMRPGQPSPPRPQASVLSSLDVNGDGIVSAQEFADQAKAQAIKAGQPLAEAMAKAKEQFNAFDHNRDGKLDTAELEKLAGNALSSRSDESPASDEIKKGEGGGRGGKQEAFMALPDQPRSSDGKFMLMSSVVEDLKTLPAEFTGDGDGISPPLEWSGAPASTQGYALIMDHAAPGGEMKWYWTIYDIPANANSLPENSQKIGKLGTGFKGGVGYEPPRSKGPGAKTYVLTLYALNEPLKIAGTPGREELLAAMKGKVLATSSLRVVHSSGQVTGAFLPREDNDGPGTAKMPARSKGGPPGLIKPSIADTMKLNVYADNWFMLYVNGRLVAVDPIQFTPHNVVSVDFLPEYPMTIAVLAKDNADPKTGMEYGTSIGDGGFCLKFADGTVTNASWKAKNFFHGPINSDTANPQVKQEPLPANWWATDFDDSTWSNAKEYTVEQVEPKQPYFDNDFEGAKFIWSDDIALDNTIIFRTKVEKPEWKQRWNTKPDLDVTGAPLK
;
A
#
# COMPACT_ATOMS: atom_id res chain seq x y z
N MET A 1 -21.53 51.25 9.74
CA MET A 1 -22.73 51.21 10.61
C MET A 1 -23.47 49.92 10.30
N LYS A 2 -23.82 49.13 11.32
CA LYS A 2 -24.68 47.93 11.22
C LYS A 2 -26.08 48.31 10.67
N PRO A 3 -26.82 47.34 10.10
CA PRO A 3 -27.64 46.43 10.94
C PRO A 3 -27.40 44.96 10.55
N LEU A 4 -26.63 44.20 11.33
CA LEU A 4 -27.20 43.19 12.25
C LEU A 4 -28.34 43.73 13.11
N PHE A 5 -29.59 43.36 12.84
CA PHE A 5 -30.72 43.31 13.81
C PHE A 5 -31.99 42.81 13.08
N ALA A 6 -32.04 41.55 12.63
CA ALA A 6 -33.29 40.96 12.14
C ALA A 6 -33.31 39.41 12.10
N ILE A 7 -32.40 38.71 12.77
CA ILE A 7 -32.42 37.24 12.87
C ILE A 7 -32.36 36.85 14.34
N SER A 8 -33.37 37.27 15.08
CA SER A 8 -33.65 36.82 16.45
C SER A 8 -35.15 36.93 16.65
N LEU A 9 -35.90 36.09 15.93
CA LEU A 9 -37.31 35.79 16.17
C LEU A 9 -37.73 34.83 15.07
N PHE A 10 -37.49 33.54 15.30
CA PHE A 10 -38.18 32.35 14.76
C PHE A 10 -37.27 31.13 14.97
N VAL A 11 -36.77 30.98 16.20
CA VAL A 11 -36.46 29.66 16.75
C VAL A 11 -37.64 29.33 17.63
N THR A 12 -38.57 28.55 17.10
CA THR A 12 -39.52 27.74 17.87
C THR A 12 -40.23 26.84 16.88
N SER A 13 -40.08 25.53 17.08
CA SER A 13 -40.79 24.46 16.38
C SER A 13 -40.47 24.30 14.88
N LEU A 14 -39.50 23.45 14.55
CA LEU A 14 -39.73 22.39 13.58
C LEU A 14 -38.75 21.24 13.86
N ALA A 15 -39.35 20.14 14.31
CA ALA A 15 -38.68 18.87 14.52
C ALA A 15 -38.05 18.35 13.23
N ALA A 16 -37.06 17.47 13.39
CA ALA A 16 -36.51 16.63 12.35
C ALA A 16 -37.61 16.15 11.38
N HIS A 17 -37.52 16.56 10.13
CA HIS A 17 -38.27 15.93 9.05
C HIS A 17 -37.28 15.15 8.19
N ASP A 18 -37.56 13.84 8.04
CA ASP A 18 -36.94 12.96 7.06
C ASP A 18 -36.98 13.61 5.68
N LEU A 19 -35.82 14.03 5.18
CA LEU A 19 -35.69 14.50 3.82
C LEU A 19 -35.48 13.31 2.89
N THR A 20 -36.28 13.25 1.83
CA THR A 20 -36.20 12.21 0.81
C THR A 20 -34.99 12.43 -0.09
N THR A 21 -34.55 11.38 -0.81
CA THR A 21 -33.40 11.44 -1.74
C THR A 21 -33.51 12.59 -2.76
N THR A 22 -34.74 12.95 -3.13
CA THR A 22 -35.07 13.99 -4.09
C THR A 22 -34.73 15.40 -3.59
N ASP A 23 -34.83 15.63 -2.28
CA ASP A 23 -34.49 16.93 -1.66
C ASP A 23 -32.97 17.16 -1.63
N ARG A 24 -32.20 16.08 -1.53
CA ARG A 24 -30.72 16.09 -1.57
C ARG A 24 -30.19 16.39 -2.97
N GLU A 25 -30.85 15.88 -4.02
CA GLU A 25 -30.49 16.17 -5.42
C GLU A 25 -30.85 17.60 -5.83
N ALA A 26 -31.98 18.13 -5.35
CA ALA A 26 -32.36 19.52 -5.56
C ALA A 26 -31.35 20.51 -4.93
N LEU A 27 -30.83 20.19 -3.74
CA LEU A 27 -29.76 20.95 -3.09
C LEU A 27 -28.45 20.93 -3.90
N ARG A 28 -28.06 19.76 -4.43
CA ARG A 28 -26.87 19.60 -5.29
C ARG A 28 -26.98 20.45 -6.56
N ALA A 29 -28.15 20.47 -7.20
CA ALA A 29 -28.38 21.28 -8.39
C ALA A 29 -28.32 22.79 -8.10
N HIS A 30 -28.85 23.24 -6.97
CA HIS A 30 -28.84 24.66 -6.59
C HIS A 30 -27.46 25.19 -6.24
N ILE A 31 -26.65 24.42 -5.48
CA ILE A 31 -25.26 24.78 -5.15
C ILE A 31 -24.42 24.93 -6.43
N LEU A 32 -24.66 24.05 -7.41
CA LEU A 32 -23.99 24.10 -8.71
C LEU A 32 -24.41 25.36 -9.51
N GLU A 33 -25.70 25.72 -9.50
CA GLU A 33 -26.23 26.92 -10.19
C GLU A 33 -25.71 28.22 -9.55
N GLU A 34 -25.65 28.32 -8.22
CA GLU A 34 -25.04 29.47 -7.50
C GLU A 34 -23.53 29.56 -7.74
N TRP A 35 -22.82 28.43 -7.73
CA TRP A 35 -21.39 28.38 -8.02
C TRP A 35 -21.08 28.86 -9.45
N MET A 36 -21.92 28.51 -10.43
CA MET A 36 -21.80 28.99 -11.82
C MET A 36 -22.11 30.49 -11.94
N SER A 37 -23.19 30.95 -11.30
CA SER A 37 -23.59 32.37 -11.30
C SER A 37 -22.53 33.29 -10.68
N ASN A 38 -21.95 32.89 -9.54
CA ASN A 38 -20.89 33.65 -8.87
C ASN A 38 -19.58 33.74 -9.68
N ARG A 39 -19.42 32.90 -10.71
CA ARG A 39 -18.27 32.90 -11.62
C ARG A 39 -18.59 33.49 -13.00
N GLY A 40 -19.79 34.05 -13.17
CA GLY A 40 -20.23 34.64 -14.45
C GLY A 40 -20.42 33.60 -15.56
N ILE A 41 -20.56 32.32 -15.21
CA ILE A 41 -20.77 31.23 -16.17
C ILE A 41 -22.28 31.12 -16.43
N PRO A 42 -22.76 31.30 -17.67
CA PRO A 42 -24.18 31.19 -17.97
C PRO A 42 -24.66 29.74 -17.75
N ALA A 43 -25.73 29.59 -16.97
CA ALA A 43 -26.32 28.28 -16.70
C ALA A 43 -26.75 27.60 -18.02
N PRO A 44 -26.65 26.25 -18.12
CA PRO A 44 -27.04 25.54 -19.32
C PRO A 44 -28.53 25.73 -19.64
N PRO A 45 -28.91 25.76 -20.94
CA PRO A 45 -30.30 25.99 -21.34
C PRO A 45 -31.21 24.90 -20.78
N LYS A 46 -32.29 25.32 -20.09
CA LYS A 46 -33.26 24.44 -19.42
C LYS A 46 -34.04 23.53 -20.37
N LYS A 47 -33.92 23.76 -21.68
CA LYS A 47 -34.59 23.02 -22.74
C LYS A 47 -33.61 22.65 -23.86
N THR A 48 -33.84 21.51 -24.49
CA THR A 48 -33.15 21.07 -25.71
C THR A 48 -33.48 22.00 -26.88
N PRO A 49 -32.72 21.97 -27.99
CA PRO A 49 -33.02 22.73 -29.20
C PRO A 49 -34.40 22.44 -29.82
N THR A 50 -35.04 21.33 -29.46
CA THR A 50 -36.40 20.94 -29.87
C THR A 50 -37.48 21.39 -28.87
N GLY A 51 -37.12 22.09 -27.79
CA GLY A 51 -38.05 22.67 -26.82
C GLY A 51 -38.46 21.75 -25.66
N GLN A 52 -37.88 20.54 -25.55
CA GLN A 52 -38.13 19.62 -24.43
C GLN A 52 -37.20 19.90 -23.24
N GLU A 53 -37.71 19.81 -22.01
CA GLU A 53 -36.86 19.90 -20.82
C GLU A 53 -35.93 18.69 -20.71
N TRP A 54 -34.70 18.91 -20.26
CA TRP A 54 -33.72 17.84 -20.08
C TRP A 54 -34.17 16.87 -18.96
N PRO A 55 -34.13 15.55 -19.18
CA PRO A 55 -34.47 14.56 -18.16
C PRO A 55 -33.39 14.58 -17.06
N GLY A 56 -33.65 15.34 -15.99
CA GLY A 56 -32.69 15.62 -14.91
C GLY A 56 -32.82 17.01 -14.30
N TYR A 57 -33.60 17.92 -14.90
CA TYR A 57 -33.91 19.23 -14.31
C TYR A 57 -34.99 19.08 -13.22
N VAL A 58 -34.59 18.96 -11.95
CA VAL A 58 -35.53 18.94 -10.82
C VAL A 58 -36.00 20.37 -10.55
N LYS A 59 -37.32 20.56 -10.50
CA LYS A 59 -37.94 21.86 -10.22
C LYS A 59 -37.79 22.16 -8.72
N VAL A 60 -36.85 23.06 -8.37
CA VAL A 60 -36.60 23.44 -6.98
C VAL A 60 -37.85 24.10 -6.37
N ALA A 61 -38.42 23.45 -5.35
CA ALA A 61 -39.54 23.97 -4.57
C ALA A 61 -39.03 25.02 -3.58
N SER A 62 -38.88 26.25 -4.06
CA SER A 62 -38.57 27.48 -3.33
C SER A 62 -37.10 27.68 -2.90
N THR A 63 -36.56 28.84 -3.26
CA THR A 63 -35.24 29.39 -2.88
C THR A 63 -35.11 29.69 -1.38
N THR A 64 -36.21 29.65 -0.65
CA THR A 64 -36.24 29.88 0.80
C THR A 64 -35.62 28.70 1.57
N SER A 65 -35.82 27.46 1.10
CA SER A 65 -35.30 26.24 1.73
C SER A 65 -33.80 26.05 1.54
N THR A 66 -33.24 26.47 0.40
CA THR A 66 -31.80 26.37 0.12
C THR A 66 -30.97 27.40 0.86
N LEU A 67 -31.46 28.63 1.03
CA LEU A 67 -30.84 29.63 1.90
C LEU A 67 -30.90 29.22 3.39
N GLN A 68 -31.97 28.56 3.82
CA GLN A 68 -32.05 27.96 5.15
C GLN A 68 -31.09 26.79 5.33
N LEU A 69 -30.88 25.93 4.32
CA LEU A 69 -29.93 24.82 4.38
C LEU A 69 -28.47 25.30 4.35
N ALA A 70 -28.11 26.25 3.46
CA ALA A 70 -26.76 26.81 3.44
C ALA A 70 -26.45 27.57 4.74
N ALA A 71 -27.42 28.31 5.29
CA ALA A 71 -27.30 28.92 6.61
C ALA A 71 -27.21 27.88 7.72
N ALA A 72 -27.92 26.74 7.64
CA ALA A 72 -27.82 25.64 8.60
C ALA A 72 -26.47 24.90 8.50
N THR A 73 -25.90 24.71 7.31
CA THR A 73 -24.58 24.09 7.10
C THR A 73 -23.46 25.01 7.59
N VAL A 74 -23.56 26.32 7.36
CA VAL A 74 -22.61 27.32 7.89
C VAL A 74 -22.79 27.51 9.41
N ALA A 75 -24.02 27.46 9.92
CA ALA A 75 -24.30 27.50 11.36
C ALA A 75 -23.90 26.20 12.08
N ASN A 76 -24.00 25.05 11.42
CA ASN A 76 -23.53 23.75 11.93
C ASN A 76 -22.00 23.66 11.89
N ALA A 77 -21.33 24.20 10.87
CA ALA A 77 -19.86 24.25 10.83
C ALA A 77 -19.26 25.18 11.89
N ALA A 78 -19.95 26.29 12.22
CA ALA A 78 -19.52 27.20 13.29
C ALA A 78 -19.68 26.62 14.71
N ASN A 79 -20.59 25.65 14.89
CA ASN A 79 -20.86 24.97 16.16
C ASN A 79 -20.44 23.49 16.19
N ALA A 80 -19.78 22.99 15.14
CA ALA A 80 -19.35 21.61 15.04
C ALA A 80 -18.29 21.31 16.12
N PRO A 81 -18.36 20.16 16.81
CA PRO A 81 -17.31 19.74 17.74
C PRO A 81 -15.95 19.75 17.04
N GLN A 82 -14.88 20.07 17.79
CA GLN A 82 -13.52 20.09 17.25
C GLN A 82 -13.17 18.78 16.53
N THR A 83 -13.63 17.65 17.07
CA THR A 83 -13.52 16.30 16.50
C THR A 83 -14.00 16.22 15.05
N ALA A 84 -15.11 16.87 14.73
CA ALA A 84 -15.74 16.80 13.40
C ALA A 84 -14.92 17.51 12.31
N LYS A 85 -14.06 18.47 12.66
CA LYS A 85 -13.32 19.28 11.69
C LYS A 85 -12.42 18.47 10.77
N ALA A 86 -11.82 17.40 11.28
CA ALA A 86 -10.94 16.54 10.50
C ALA A 86 -11.69 15.72 9.43
N PHE A 87 -13.00 15.50 9.61
CA PHE A 87 -13.86 14.76 8.68
C PHE A 87 -14.45 15.64 7.58
N LEU A 88 -14.51 16.97 7.77
CA LEU A 88 -15.14 17.90 6.82
C LEU A 88 -14.58 17.88 5.38
N PRO A 89 -13.29 17.57 5.13
CA PRO A 89 -12.80 17.44 3.76
C PRO A 89 -13.45 16.28 2.96
N PHE A 90 -14.04 15.30 3.65
CA PHE A 90 -14.58 14.08 3.04
C PHE A 90 -16.09 14.20 2.82
N THR A 91 -16.45 14.74 1.65
CA THR A 91 -17.83 15.09 1.29
C THR A 91 -18.82 13.91 1.16
N LYS A 92 -18.32 12.66 1.18
CA LYS A 92 -19.14 11.44 1.15
C LYS A 92 -19.64 11.00 2.54
N LEU A 93 -19.16 11.64 3.60
CA LEU A 93 -19.53 11.32 4.97
C LEU A 93 -20.82 12.01 5.40
N ASP A 94 -21.57 11.32 6.25
CA ASP A 94 -22.71 11.90 6.98
C ASP A 94 -22.28 12.18 8.43
N LEU A 95 -22.27 13.45 8.83
CA LEU A 95 -21.77 13.85 10.15
C LEU A 95 -22.92 14.39 10.99
N ARG A 96 -23.15 13.76 12.15
CA ARG A 96 -24.08 14.24 13.17
C ARG A 96 -23.41 14.16 14.53
N ALA A 97 -23.78 15.02 15.46
CA ALA A 97 -23.23 14.97 16.82
C ALA A 97 -24.35 15.20 17.83
N ASP A 98 -24.20 14.61 19.02
CA ASP A 98 -24.96 14.98 20.20
C ASP A 98 -24.02 15.52 21.30
N GLY A 99 -24.49 15.63 22.54
CA GLY A 99 -23.68 16.15 23.65
C GLY A 99 -22.57 15.20 24.14
N GLU A 100 -22.55 13.95 23.65
CA GLU A 100 -21.67 12.86 24.09
C GLU A 100 -20.83 12.29 22.94
N PHE A 101 -21.38 12.14 21.74
CA PHE A 101 -20.75 11.47 20.61
C PHE A 101 -20.80 12.29 19.31
N LEU A 102 -19.72 12.19 18.53
CA LEU A 102 -19.74 12.42 17.09
C LEU A 102 -20.11 11.10 16.41
N TYR A 103 -21.08 11.14 15.52
CA TYR A 103 -21.44 10.02 14.66
C TYR A 103 -20.95 10.29 13.25
N VAL A 104 -20.28 9.29 12.67
CA VAL A 104 -19.70 9.36 11.34
C VAL A 104 -20.31 8.26 10.48
N GLY A 105 -21.20 8.68 9.59
CA GLY A 105 -21.83 7.84 8.60
C GLY A 105 -20.97 7.68 7.35
N SER A 106 -20.75 6.45 6.91
CA SER A 106 -19.97 6.16 5.69
C SER A 106 -20.46 4.90 4.98
N ASN A 107 -20.11 4.76 3.71
CA ASN A 107 -20.34 3.53 2.96
C ASN A 107 -19.16 2.53 3.05
N GLY A 108 -18.13 2.83 3.86
CA GLY A 108 -16.94 1.98 3.99
C GLY A 108 -16.06 1.87 2.74
N MET A 109 -16.22 2.76 1.74
CA MET A 109 -15.42 2.74 0.49
C MET A 109 -14.58 4.01 0.37
N PRO A 110 -13.24 3.93 0.33
CA PRO A 110 -12.36 5.08 0.17
C PRO A 110 -12.35 5.62 -1.27
N ASP A 111 -11.84 6.83 -1.43
CA ASP A 111 -11.67 7.50 -2.73
C ASP A 111 -10.35 7.15 -3.45
N HIS A 112 -9.49 6.37 -2.79
CA HIS A 112 -8.25 5.86 -3.38
C HIS A 112 -8.42 4.43 -3.89
N ASN A 113 -7.49 3.96 -4.73
CA ASN A 113 -7.47 2.58 -5.19
C ASN A 113 -7.27 1.60 -4.02
N MET A 114 -7.74 0.36 -4.10
CA MET A 114 -7.68 -0.64 -3.00
C MET A 114 -7.14 -1.99 -3.49
N MET A 115 -6.82 -2.89 -2.57
CA MET A 115 -6.52 -4.32 -2.79
C MET A 115 -5.23 -4.64 -3.55
N VAL A 116 -4.73 -3.74 -4.41
CA VAL A 116 -3.53 -3.95 -5.21
C VAL A 116 -2.31 -4.15 -4.30
N GLY A 117 -1.55 -5.22 -4.56
CA GLY A 117 -0.36 -5.58 -3.79
C GLY A 117 -0.58 -6.68 -2.73
N ILE A 118 -1.83 -7.05 -2.43
CA ILE A 118 -2.12 -8.15 -1.50
C ILE A 118 -1.65 -9.48 -2.10
N THR A 119 -0.86 -10.24 -1.33
CA THR A 119 -0.32 -11.56 -1.70
C THR A 119 -0.79 -12.70 -0.78
N ALA A 120 -1.33 -12.37 0.39
CA ALA A 120 -2.01 -13.29 1.30
C ALA A 120 -3.52 -13.02 1.30
N TRP A 121 -4.17 -13.29 0.17
CA TRP A 121 -5.55 -12.91 -0.05
C TRP A 121 -6.57 -13.95 0.44
N GLN A 122 -7.58 -13.50 1.19
CA GLN A 122 -8.70 -14.32 1.69
C GLN A 122 -9.89 -14.41 0.72
N GLN A 123 -9.68 -14.06 -0.55
CA GLN A 123 -10.72 -14.06 -1.59
C GLN A 123 -11.92 -13.15 -1.30
N GLN A 124 -11.72 -12.12 -0.48
CA GLN A 124 -12.68 -11.05 -0.19
C GLN A 124 -12.48 -9.85 -1.15
N VAL A 125 -13.55 -9.15 -1.50
CA VAL A 125 -13.54 -7.99 -2.40
C VAL A 125 -14.17 -6.78 -1.70
N PRO A 126 -13.88 -5.53 -2.12
CA PRO A 126 -14.49 -4.36 -1.49
C PRO A 126 -15.97 -4.21 -1.83
N LEU A 127 -16.86 -4.27 -0.84
CA LEU A 127 -18.28 -3.94 -0.98
C LEU A 127 -18.69 -2.81 -0.03
N PRO A 128 -19.55 -1.88 -0.49
CA PRO A 128 -20.04 -0.81 0.36
C PRO A 128 -20.88 -1.37 1.51
N GLN A 129 -20.59 -0.87 2.71
CA GLN A 129 -21.27 -1.23 3.95
C GLN A 129 -22.21 -0.09 4.38
N LYS A 130 -23.30 -0.41 5.07
CA LYS A 130 -24.29 0.59 5.48
C LYS A 130 -23.98 1.12 6.88
N TYR A 131 -22.88 1.85 7.05
CA TYR A 131 -22.53 2.48 8.33
C TYR A 131 -23.21 3.83 8.48
N PHE A 132 -24.53 3.90 8.30
CA PHE A 132 -25.32 5.15 8.42
C PHE A 132 -26.33 5.04 9.56
N ASP A 133 -26.98 6.16 9.88
CA ASP A 133 -28.08 6.23 10.85
C ASP A 133 -27.68 5.63 12.21
N ASP A 134 -28.44 4.65 12.73
CA ASP A 134 -28.18 3.98 14.00
C ASP A 134 -26.94 3.08 13.96
N ASN A 135 -26.52 2.67 12.76
CA ASN A 135 -25.34 1.86 12.48
C ASN A 135 -24.11 2.73 12.11
N ALA A 136 -24.15 4.05 12.33
CA ALA A 136 -22.99 4.92 12.14
C ALA A 136 -21.92 4.70 13.20
N TRP A 137 -20.66 4.96 12.84
CA TRP A 137 -19.55 4.97 13.79
C TRP A 137 -19.78 6.03 14.86
N ARG A 138 -19.32 5.79 16.08
CA ARG A 138 -19.48 6.70 17.22
C ARG A 138 -18.11 6.99 17.83
N ILE A 139 -17.79 8.26 18.00
CA ILE A 139 -16.55 8.74 18.60
C ILE A 139 -16.92 9.60 19.80
N PRO A 140 -16.50 9.26 21.03
CA PRO A 140 -16.73 10.10 22.21
C PRO A 140 -16.19 11.52 22.02
N LEU A 141 -17.00 12.53 22.33
CA LEU A 141 -16.59 13.94 22.31
C LEU A 141 -15.86 14.38 23.59
N LYS A 142 -16.01 13.59 24.66
CA LYS A 142 -15.43 13.83 25.99
C LYS A 142 -14.74 12.55 26.44
N PRO A 143 -13.58 12.20 25.87
CA PRO A 143 -12.86 11.00 26.25
C PRO A 143 -12.45 11.07 27.73
N VAL A 144 -12.50 9.93 28.41
CA VAL A 144 -12.14 9.78 29.83
C VAL A 144 -10.88 8.92 29.92
N PRO A 145 -9.79 9.39 30.55
CA PRO A 145 -8.61 8.57 30.76
C PRO A 145 -8.94 7.31 31.56
N ALA A 146 -8.50 6.15 31.06
CA ALA A 146 -8.64 4.88 31.76
C ALA A 146 -7.68 4.81 32.96
N LYS A 147 -8.12 4.13 34.02
CA LYS A 147 -7.24 3.84 35.18
C LYS A 147 -6.05 2.97 34.80
N GLU A 148 -6.30 2.02 33.91
CA GLU A 148 -5.30 1.12 33.34
C GLU A 148 -5.51 1.07 31.83
N PRO A 149 -4.50 1.43 31.02
CA PRO A 149 -4.66 1.41 29.58
C PRO A 149 -4.98 0.04 29.01
N ALA A 150 -5.89 0.01 28.03
CA ALA A 150 -6.27 -1.22 27.37
C ALA A 150 -5.35 -1.52 26.18
N MET A 151 -4.22 -2.19 26.45
CA MET A 151 -3.25 -2.58 25.43
C MET A 151 -3.86 -3.47 24.35
N ILE A 152 -3.60 -3.17 23.07
CA ILE A 152 -4.25 -3.86 21.95
C ILE A 152 -3.52 -5.14 21.51
N LYS A 153 -2.29 -5.37 21.99
CA LYS A 153 -1.54 -6.58 21.60
C LYS A 153 -2.26 -7.84 22.12
N GLY A 154 -2.74 -8.69 21.22
CA GLY A 154 -3.50 -9.91 21.55
C GLY A 154 -4.92 -9.66 22.07
N ARG A 155 -5.44 -8.43 21.95
CA ARG A 155 -6.74 -7.99 22.46
C ARG A 155 -7.44 -7.14 21.40
N PHE A 156 -8.77 -7.02 21.43
CA PHE A 156 -9.50 -6.28 20.37
C PHE A 156 -9.17 -6.77 18.94
N LEU A 157 -8.94 -8.08 18.77
CA LEU A 157 -8.61 -8.68 17.46
C LEU A 157 -9.81 -8.74 16.51
N ARG A 158 -11.02 -8.47 17.04
CA ARG A 158 -12.26 -8.37 16.29
C ARG A 158 -12.68 -6.90 16.24
N GLY A 159 -13.19 -6.46 15.08
CA GLY A 159 -13.69 -5.10 14.91
C GLY A 159 -12.61 -4.02 14.87
N ALA A 160 -13.05 -2.77 14.81
CA ALA A 160 -12.17 -1.62 14.72
C ALA A 160 -11.66 -1.20 16.10
N ILE A 161 -10.50 -0.52 16.09
CA ILE A 161 -9.92 0.18 17.23
C ILE A 161 -9.93 1.71 17.03
N ALA A 162 -10.09 2.16 15.78
CA ALA A 162 -10.17 3.57 15.42
C ALA A 162 -11.00 3.76 14.14
N LEU A 163 -11.33 5.01 13.84
CA LEU A 163 -11.95 5.43 12.59
C LEU A 163 -11.07 6.46 11.90
N ALA A 164 -10.68 6.19 10.66
CA ALA A 164 -9.96 7.15 9.83
C ALA A 164 -10.88 8.30 9.42
N VAL A 165 -10.30 9.48 9.19
CA VAL A 165 -11.06 10.71 8.87
C VAL A 165 -11.81 10.64 7.53
N ASN A 166 -11.46 9.70 6.66
CA ASN A 166 -12.21 9.37 5.45
C ASN A 166 -13.38 8.40 5.68
N GLY A 167 -13.69 8.06 6.94
CA GLY A 167 -14.80 7.20 7.33
C GLY A 167 -14.54 5.70 7.19
N ILE A 168 -13.29 5.28 6.98
CA ILE A 168 -12.88 3.87 6.91
C ILE A 168 -12.39 3.40 8.29
N PRO A 169 -12.88 2.27 8.81
CA PRO A 169 -12.43 1.77 10.09
C PRO A 169 -10.97 1.28 10.04
N ILE A 170 -10.29 1.41 11.17
CA ILE A 170 -8.93 0.92 11.40
C ILE A 170 -9.02 -0.20 12.44
N PHE A 171 -8.64 -1.39 12.04
CA PHE A 171 -8.61 -2.60 12.85
C PHE A 171 -7.24 -2.77 13.49
N ASN A 172 -7.16 -3.72 14.44
CA ASN A 172 -5.92 -4.04 15.11
C ASN A 172 -4.85 -4.50 14.10
N PRO A 173 -3.59 -4.00 14.16
CA PRO A 173 -2.51 -4.49 13.31
C PRO A 173 -2.33 -6.01 13.32
N GLN A 174 -2.71 -6.68 14.42
CA GLN A 174 -2.81 -8.14 14.50
C GLN A 174 -4.15 -8.63 13.95
N ASN A 175 -4.09 -9.61 13.04
CA ASN A 175 -5.28 -10.34 12.63
C ASN A 175 -5.79 -11.27 13.75
N ASN A 176 -6.91 -11.95 13.50
CA ASN A 176 -7.53 -12.88 14.45
C ASN A 176 -6.65 -14.08 14.87
N ARG A 177 -5.54 -14.34 14.17
CA ARG A 177 -4.55 -15.38 14.51
C ARG A 177 -3.38 -14.83 15.34
N GLY A 178 -3.36 -13.51 15.58
CA GLY A 178 -2.29 -12.82 16.30
C GLY A 178 -1.09 -12.44 15.42
N GLU A 179 -1.17 -12.63 14.10
CA GLU A 179 -0.10 -12.28 13.16
C GLU A 179 -0.23 -10.83 12.69
N MET A 180 0.89 -10.16 12.40
CA MET A 180 0.87 -8.77 11.93
C MET A 180 0.51 -8.72 10.45
N SER A 181 -0.68 -8.21 10.11
CA SER A 181 -1.17 -8.21 8.72
C SER A 181 -0.26 -7.46 7.75
N GLN A 182 0.40 -6.38 8.23
CA GLN A 182 1.39 -5.60 7.47
C GLN A 182 2.61 -6.44 7.04
N GLU A 183 2.98 -7.45 7.82
CA GLU A 183 4.22 -8.22 7.63
C GLU A 183 4.01 -9.49 6.80
N ILE A 184 2.76 -9.95 6.65
CA ILE A 184 2.43 -11.22 5.99
C ILE A 184 1.80 -11.04 4.61
N GLY A 185 1.79 -9.81 4.07
CA GLY A 185 1.26 -9.51 2.73
C GLY A 185 -0.26 -9.55 2.62
N GLU A 186 -0.98 -9.40 3.74
CA GLU A 186 -2.46 -9.33 3.76
C GLU A 186 -2.98 -7.94 3.33
N LEU A 187 -2.12 -6.91 3.33
CA LEU A 187 -2.51 -5.51 3.13
C LEU A 187 -2.11 -4.98 1.75
N ASP A 188 -2.91 -4.05 1.24
CA ASP A 188 -2.58 -3.23 0.08
C ASP A 188 -1.59 -2.10 0.43
N GLN A 189 -1.20 -1.31 -0.57
CA GLN A 189 -0.26 -0.20 -0.40
C GLN A 189 -0.71 0.90 0.58
N TRP A 190 -2.00 0.93 0.95
CA TRP A 190 -2.57 1.90 1.89
C TRP A 190 -2.68 1.32 3.30
N GLY A 191 -2.26 0.07 3.49
CA GLY A 191 -2.33 -0.63 4.77
C GLY A 191 -3.72 -1.19 5.06
N GLY A 192 -4.54 -1.49 4.05
CA GLY A 192 -5.87 -2.05 4.23
C GLY A 192 -6.17 -3.31 3.42
N HIS A 193 -7.26 -3.99 3.77
CA HIS A 193 -7.78 -5.15 3.05
C HIS A 193 -9.28 -5.33 3.33
N CYS A 194 -9.90 -6.34 2.72
CA CYS A 194 -11.30 -6.69 2.99
C CYS A 194 -11.44 -7.80 4.03
N GLY A 195 -12.34 -7.58 4.99
CA GLY A 195 -12.77 -8.57 5.97
C GLY A 195 -13.75 -9.60 5.43
N ARG A 196 -14.21 -10.48 6.31
CA ARG A 196 -15.16 -11.56 5.99
C ARG A 196 -16.51 -11.08 5.46
N ALA A 197 -16.85 -9.82 5.66
CA ALA A 197 -18.09 -9.24 5.15
C ALA A 197 -17.88 -8.44 3.86
N ASP A 198 -16.76 -8.67 3.16
CA ASP A 198 -16.32 -7.85 2.02
C ASP A 198 -16.17 -6.36 2.43
N ASP A 199 -15.88 -6.09 3.69
CA ASP A 199 -15.73 -4.74 4.25
C ASP A 199 -14.26 -4.31 4.20
N TYR A 200 -13.97 -3.22 3.49
CA TYR A 200 -12.61 -2.68 3.46
C TYR A 200 -12.27 -1.93 4.76
N HIS A 201 -11.10 -2.22 5.33
CA HIS A 201 -10.60 -1.57 6.54
C HIS A 201 -9.07 -1.52 6.56
N TYR A 202 -8.51 -0.56 7.30
CA TYR A 202 -7.06 -0.44 7.49
C TYR A 202 -6.60 -1.29 8.68
N HIS A 203 -5.34 -1.71 8.66
CA HIS A 203 -4.59 -2.27 9.79
C HIS A 203 -3.38 -1.42 10.17
N ALA A 204 -3.07 -0.39 9.37
CA ALA A 204 -2.04 0.62 9.63
C ALA A 204 -2.65 2.02 9.61
N ALA A 205 -1.96 2.99 10.22
CA ALA A 205 -2.42 4.37 10.18
C ALA A 205 -2.41 4.88 8.72
N PRO A 206 -3.51 5.45 8.20
CA PRO A 206 -3.59 5.92 6.82
C PRO A 206 -2.87 7.27 6.65
N LEU A 207 -1.54 7.25 6.72
CA LEU A 207 -0.69 8.45 6.75
C LEU A 207 -0.88 9.38 5.54
N HIS A 208 -1.29 8.82 4.40
CA HIS A 208 -1.60 9.56 3.18
C HIS A 208 -2.72 10.61 3.38
N LEU A 209 -3.64 10.39 4.32
CA LEU A 209 -4.74 11.32 4.62
C LEU A 209 -4.24 12.65 5.20
N GLN A 210 -3.02 12.70 5.75
CA GLN A 210 -2.43 13.95 6.27
C GLN A 210 -2.38 15.05 5.21
N SER A 211 -2.12 14.68 3.95
CA SER A 211 -2.10 15.62 2.82
C SER A 211 -3.48 16.21 2.49
N VAL A 212 -4.56 15.50 2.84
CA VAL A 212 -5.95 15.90 2.58
C VAL A 212 -6.49 16.77 3.71
N VAL A 213 -6.26 16.36 4.97
CA VAL A 213 -6.74 17.12 6.13
C VAL A 213 -5.87 18.34 6.45
N GLY A 214 -4.63 18.36 5.97
CA GLY A 214 -3.67 19.43 6.19
C GLY A 214 -2.87 19.27 7.48
N LYS A 215 -1.83 20.09 7.62
CA LYS A 215 -0.93 20.08 8.78
C LYS A 215 -1.70 20.43 10.05
N GLY A 216 -1.42 19.70 11.13
CA GLY A 216 -2.03 19.94 12.44
C GLY A 216 -3.43 19.39 12.64
N MET A 217 -3.92 18.62 11.67
CA MET A 217 -5.17 17.88 11.79
C MET A 217 -4.89 16.39 11.99
N PRO A 218 -5.68 15.69 12.83
CA PRO A 218 -5.55 14.26 12.98
C PRO A 218 -6.02 13.53 11.72
N ILE A 219 -5.46 12.33 11.51
CA ILE A 219 -5.80 11.44 10.39
C ILE A 219 -6.80 10.35 10.78
N ALA A 220 -7.04 10.17 12.08
CA ALA A 220 -8.04 9.25 12.61
C ALA A 220 -8.42 9.65 14.05
N TYR A 221 -9.44 8.99 14.60
CA TYR A 221 -9.77 9.03 16.02
C TYR A 221 -9.89 7.61 16.54
N ALA A 222 -9.26 7.32 17.69
CA ALA A 222 -9.47 6.07 18.39
C ALA A 222 -10.90 6.00 18.94
N LEU A 223 -11.43 4.79 19.11
CA LEU A 223 -12.81 4.60 19.59
C LEU A 223 -13.02 5.02 21.05
N ASP A 224 -11.95 5.32 21.79
CA ASP A 224 -12.01 5.97 23.10
C ASP A 224 -12.22 7.50 23.03
N GLY A 225 -12.13 8.09 21.82
CA GLY A 225 -12.38 9.51 21.55
C GLY A 225 -11.13 10.36 21.34
N TYR A 226 -9.92 9.85 21.57
CA TYR A 226 -8.70 10.63 21.38
C TYR A 226 -8.24 10.67 19.90
N PRO A 227 -7.72 11.81 19.43
CA PRO A 227 -7.24 11.95 18.06
C PRO A 227 -5.95 11.14 17.82
N ILE A 228 -5.79 10.67 16.59
CA ILE A 228 -4.58 10.00 16.10
C ILE A 228 -3.97 10.87 15.00
N PHE A 229 -2.76 11.35 15.24
CA PHE A 229 -1.97 12.12 14.28
C PHE A 229 -1.06 11.20 13.45
N GLY A 230 -0.54 11.74 12.35
CA GLY A 230 0.48 11.06 11.55
C GLY A 230 1.85 11.07 12.23
N LEU A 231 2.90 11.15 11.41
CA LEU A 231 4.30 11.09 11.85
C LEU A 231 4.84 12.42 12.41
N THR A 232 3.97 13.39 12.68
CA THR A 232 4.35 14.71 13.19
C THR A 232 3.36 15.19 14.24
N GLU A 233 3.83 16.03 15.14
CA GLU A 233 3.01 16.80 16.07
C GLU A 233 2.00 17.70 15.34
N PRO A 234 0.98 18.22 16.05
CA PRO A 234 0.02 19.15 15.47
C PRO A 234 0.65 20.45 14.93
N ASP A 235 1.79 20.88 15.48
CA ASP A 235 2.56 22.02 14.95
C ASP A 235 3.52 21.63 13.81
N GLY A 236 3.52 20.35 13.43
CA GLY A 236 4.33 19.69 12.41
C GLY A 236 5.79 19.47 12.79
N SER A 237 6.15 19.63 14.06
CA SER A 237 7.44 19.16 14.57
C SER A 237 7.48 17.62 14.62
N PRO A 238 8.67 16.99 14.71
CA PRO A 238 8.79 15.56 14.91
C PRO A 238 8.11 15.12 16.20
N VAL A 239 7.56 13.90 16.19
CA VAL A 239 6.85 13.34 17.34
C VAL A 239 7.74 13.31 18.58
N SER A 240 7.20 13.79 19.70
CA SER A 240 7.89 13.81 20.98
C SER A 240 7.92 12.40 21.62
N LYS A 241 8.44 12.29 22.85
CA LYS A 241 8.50 11.00 23.53
C LYS A 241 7.09 10.48 23.81
N LEU A 242 6.76 9.35 23.18
CA LEU A 242 5.50 8.65 23.39
C LEU A 242 5.51 7.77 24.65
N ASP A 243 4.34 7.56 25.21
CA ASP A 243 4.07 6.64 26.30
C ASP A 243 3.83 5.20 25.80
N GLU A 244 3.42 4.31 26.71
CA GLU A 244 3.16 2.90 26.39
C GLU A 244 1.98 2.68 25.44
N CYS A 245 1.04 3.62 25.38
CA CYS A 245 -0.10 3.59 24.46
C CYS A 245 0.26 4.11 23.07
N HIS A 246 1.50 4.59 22.89
CA HIS A 246 1.99 5.24 21.68
C HIS A 246 1.32 6.61 21.43
N GLY A 247 1.04 7.31 22.53
CA GLY A 247 0.53 8.68 22.55
C GLY A 247 1.28 9.54 23.57
N HIS A 248 0.86 10.79 23.70
CA HIS A 248 1.36 11.72 24.71
C HIS A 248 0.45 12.94 24.84
N GLU A 249 0.70 13.78 25.84
CA GLU A 249 -0.08 15.00 26.08
C GLU A 249 0.70 16.26 25.66
N THR A 250 0.06 17.08 24.80
CA THR A 250 0.59 18.38 24.38
C THR A 250 -0.31 19.50 24.89
N ALA A 251 0.30 20.53 25.49
CA ALA A 251 -0.44 21.68 26.03
C ALA A 251 -1.31 22.35 24.95
N GLY A 252 -2.61 22.50 25.25
CA GLY A 252 -3.58 23.11 24.32
C GLY A 252 -4.17 22.16 23.27
N VAL A 253 -3.59 20.97 23.09
CA VAL A 253 -4.14 19.88 22.25
C VAL A 253 -4.78 18.80 23.12
N GLY A 254 -4.16 18.50 24.27
CA GLY A 254 -4.52 17.38 25.14
C GLY A 254 -3.79 16.09 24.73
N TYR A 255 -4.23 14.98 25.31
CA TYR A 255 -3.69 13.67 24.98
C TYR A 255 -4.06 13.27 23.54
N HIS A 256 -3.13 12.68 22.81
CA HIS A 256 -3.32 12.21 21.45
C HIS A 256 -2.32 11.11 21.09
N TYR A 257 -2.71 10.26 20.14
CA TYR A 257 -1.88 9.17 19.63
C TYR A 257 -1.14 9.58 18.37
N HIS A 258 -0.12 8.80 18.03
CA HIS A 258 0.58 8.92 16.75
C HIS A 258 0.63 7.59 16.02
N GLY A 259 0.36 7.61 14.72
CA GLY A 259 0.67 6.51 13.81
C GLY A 259 2.18 6.30 13.67
N SER A 260 2.59 5.13 13.17
CA SER A 260 4.01 4.80 12.98
C SER A 260 4.23 3.96 11.73
N LEU A 261 5.44 4.02 11.17
CA LEU A 261 5.88 3.12 10.10
C LEU A 261 6.33 1.75 10.61
N LYS A 262 6.46 1.61 11.93
CA LYS A 262 6.79 0.36 12.62
C LYS A 262 5.67 0.01 13.57
N TYR A 263 5.63 -1.25 14.03
CA TYR A 263 4.74 -1.65 15.12
C TYR A 263 4.80 -0.61 16.26
N PRO A 264 3.65 -0.06 16.71
CA PRO A 264 2.30 -0.60 16.56
C PRO A 264 1.52 -0.16 15.31
N TYR A 265 2.12 0.56 14.36
CA TYR A 265 1.53 1.08 13.11
C TYR A 265 0.40 2.12 13.28
N VAL A 266 -0.48 1.96 14.27
CA VAL A 266 -1.61 2.83 14.60
C VAL A 266 -1.42 3.46 16.00
N PHE A 267 -1.55 2.66 17.06
CA PHE A 267 -1.24 2.98 18.46
C PHE A 267 -1.16 1.66 19.27
N ALA A 268 -0.61 1.67 20.48
CA ALA A 268 -0.31 0.43 21.22
C ALA A 268 -1.37 0.03 22.27
N GLY A 269 -2.19 0.97 22.74
CA GLY A 269 -3.25 0.74 23.73
C GLY A 269 -4.20 1.93 23.83
N PHE A 270 -5.42 1.69 24.31
CA PHE A 270 -6.34 2.79 24.63
C PHE A 270 -5.93 3.44 25.96
N HIS A 271 -5.49 4.69 25.89
CA HIS A 271 -5.38 5.62 27.00
C HIS A 271 -6.76 5.95 27.60
N GLY A 272 -7.81 6.03 26.78
CA GLY A 272 -9.17 6.30 27.23
C GLY A 272 -9.97 5.04 27.57
N GLU A 273 -11.09 5.23 28.28
CA GLU A 273 -12.01 4.14 28.61
C GLU A 273 -12.72 3.60 27.35
N VAL A 274 -12.69 2.28 27.20
CA VAL A 274 -13.47 1.54 26.20
C VAL A 274 -14.20 0.39 26.86
N VAL A 275 -15.36 0.02 26.31
CA VAL A 275 -16.05 -1.21 26.70
C VAL A 275 -15.57 -2.32 25.79
N GLU A 276 -15.02 -3.38 26.37
CA GLU A 276 -14.67 -4.59 25.62
C GLU A 276 -15.78 -5.64 25.76
N ALA A 277 -16.28 -6.12 24.63
CA ALA A 277 -17.22 -7.23 24.59
C ALA A 277 -16.92 -8.12 23.38
N GLY A 278 -16.86 -9.44 23.58
CA GLY A 278 -16.66 -10.39 22.48
C GLY A 278 -15.33 -10.27 21.73
N GLY A 279 -14.31 -9.66 22.35
CA GLY A 279 -12.98 -9.44 21.78
C GLY A 279 -12.88 -8.23 20.84
N GLN A 280 -13.78 -7.26 20.96
CA GLN A 280 -13.84 -5.99 20.21
C GLN A 280 -14.22 -4.84 21.14
N VAL A 281 -14.01 -3.59 20.70
CA VAL A 281 -14.62 -2.41 21.35
C VAL A 281 -16.13 -2.44 21.06
N ASP A 282 -16.96 -2.05 22.02
CA ASP A 282 -18.43 -2.04 21.88
C ASP A 282 -19.01 -0.72 22.42
N PRO A 283 -20.05 -0.13 21.81
CA PRO A 283 -20.70 -0.54 20.56
C PRO A 283 -19.92 -0.16 19.30
N GLN A 284 -20.08 -0.94 18.24
CA GLN A 284 -19.58 -0.62 16.89
C GLN A 284 -20.61 -0.97 15.81
N PRO A 285 -20.55 -0.30 14.64
CA PRO A 285 -21.31 -0.69 13.46
C PRO A 285 -21.13 -2.15 13.08
N ARG A 286 -22.18 -2.73 12.49
CA ARG A 286 -22.14 -4.08 11.91
C ARG A 286 -22.04 -4.00 10.39
N ALA A 287 -21.04 -4.68 9.83
CA ALA A 287 -20.97 -4.99 8.42
C ALA A 287 -21.97 -6.10 8.05
N ASN A 288 -22.49 -6.07 6.83
CA ASN A 288 -23.50 -7.02 6.36
C ASN A 288 -22.92 -7.85 5.22
N PRO A 289 -22.49 -9.11 5.49
CA PRO A 289 -21.97 -9.98 4.45
C PRO A 289 -23.06 -10.31 3.42
N VAL A 290 -22.74 -10.17 2.13
CA VAL A 290 -23.64 -10.58 1.03
C VAL A 290 -23.41 -12.03 0.62
N ARG A 291 -22.21 -12.56 0.89
CA ARG A 291 -21.79 -13.92 0.55
C ARG A 291 -20.98 -14.56 1.69
N PRO A 292 -20.84 -15.90 1.70
CA PRO A 292 -20.00 -16.59 2.69
C PRO A 292 -18.52 -16.18 2.60
N ASP A 293 -17.79 -16.30 3.70
CA ASP A 293 -16.35 -16.15 3.68
C ASP A 293 -15.69 -17.31 2.92
N THR A 294 -14.61 -16.99 2.23
CA THR A 294 -13.88 -17.89 1.36
C THR A 294 -12.52 -18.23 1.97
N PRO A 295 -11.99 -19.44 1.72
CA PRO A 295 -10.66 -19.80 2.21
C PRO A 295 -9.58 -18.92 1.55
N PRO A 296 -8.39 -18.77 2.17
CA PRO A 296 -7.27 -18.11 1.52
C PRO A 296 -6.85 -18.77 0.21
N LEU A 297 -6.59 -17.96 -0.83
CA LEU A 297 -6.09 -18.45 -2.10
C LEU A 297 -4.57 -18.35 -2.15
N ARG A 298 -3.91 -19.49 -1.92
CA ARG A 298 -2.44 -19.55 -1.84
C ARG A 298 -1.80 -19.20 -3.19
N GLY A 299 -0.80 -18.33 -3.14
CA GLY A 299 -0.06 -17.89 -4.33
C GLY A 299 -0.81 -16.89 -5.20
N ALA A 300 -1.95 -16.37 -4.74
CA ALA A 300 -2.64 -15.27 -5.38
C ALA A 300 -1.92 -13.94 -5.11
N ALA A 301 -1.70 -13.14 -6.14
CA ALA A 301 -1.25 -11.76 -6.01
C ALA A 301 -2.24 -10.84 -6.74
N ILE A 302 -2.85 -9.91 -6.01
CA ILE A 302 -3.82 -8.96 -6.58
C ILE A 302 -3.07 -7.90 -7.37
N THR A 303 -3.40 -7.77 -8.65
CA THR A 303 -2.72 -6.90 -9.61
C THR A 303 -3.54 -5.69 -10.01
N GLY A 304 -4.86 -5.70 -9.79
CA GLY A 304 -5.71 -4.57 -10.15
C GLY A 304 -7.05 -4.59 -9.42
N PHE A 305 -7.59 -3.40 -9.20
CA PHE A 305 -8.95 -3.17 -8.74
C PHE A 305 -9.51 -1.97 -9.50
N GLU A 306 -10.65 -2.14 -10.15
CA GLU A 306 -11.22 -1.18 -11.08
C GLU A 306 -12.72 -1.01 -10.81
N MET A 307 -13.20 0.23 -10.86
CA MET A 307 -14.62 0.52 -10.95
C MET A 307 -14.97 0.62 -12.44
N LEU A 308 -15.63 -0.40 -12.99
CA LEU A 308 -16.02 -0.43 -14.40
C LEU A 308 -17.16 0.54 -14.69
N ASN A 309 -18.06 0.75 -13.72
CA ASN A 309 -19.09 1.78 -13.72
C ASN A 309 -19.56 2.03 -12.27
N ALA A 310 -20.57 2.89 -12.07
CA ALA A 310 -21.06 3.28 -10.74
C ALA A 310 -21.46 2.12 -9.81
N SER A 311 -21.78 0.95 -10.36
CA SER A 311 -22.23 -0.24 -9.62
C SER A 311 -21.41 -1.50 -9.88
N THR A 312 -20.46 -1.49 -10.83
CA THR A 312 -19.72 -2.68 -11.25
C THR A 312 -18.23 -2.49 -11.02
N TYR A 313 -17.60 -3.54 -10.49
CA TYR A 313 -16.20 -3.57 -10.11
C TYR A 313 -15.51 -4.79 -10.70
N LYS A 314 -14.20 -4.69 -10.88
CA LYS A 314 -13.35 -5.79 -11.31
C LYS A 314 -12.09 -5.85 -10.46
N LEU A 315 -11.83 -7.03 -9.90
CA LEU A 315 -10.59 -7.36 -9.21
C LEU A 315 -9.79 -8.32 -10.07
N SER A 316 -8.57 -7.94 -10.45
CA SER A 316 -7.64 -8.76 -11.24
C SER A 316 -6.52 -9.29 -10.35
N TYR A 317 -6.15 -10.56 -10.53
CA TYR A 317 -5.14 -11.23 -9.72
C TYR A 317 -4.45 -12.34 -10.51
N ASN A 318 -3.24 -12.73 -10.07
CA ASN A 318 -2.48 -13.83 -10.66
C ASN A 318 -2.35 -14.98 -9.66
N VAL A 319 -2.50 -16.23 -10.13
CA VAL A 319 -2.19 -17.43 -9.34
C VAL A 319 -1.17 -18.26 -10.10
N GLY A 320 0.07 -18.33 -9.61
CA GLY A 320 1.12 -19.11 -10.27
C GLY A 320 1.42 -18.70 -11.72
N GLY A 321 1.20 -17.43 -12.07
CA GLY A 321 1.36 -16.90 -13.43
C GLY A 321 0.09 -16.95 -14.29
N ASP A 322 -0.97 -17.63 -13.84
CA ASP A 322 -2.27 -17.64 -14.49
C ASP A 322 -3.05 -16.37 -14.14
N LYS A 323 -3.46 -15.60 -15.15
CA LYS A 323 -4.20 -14.34 -14.96
C LYS A 323 -5.67 -14.65 -14.74
N ARG A 324 -6.21 -14.18 -13.61
CA ARG A 324 -7.59 -14.42 -13.17
C ARG A 324 -8.28 -13.09 -12.83
N SER A 325 -9.60 -13.09 -12.79
CA SER A 325 -10.35 -11.91 -12.33
C SER A 325 -11.71 -12.25 -11.72
N ILE A 326 -12.20 -11.36 -10.86
CA ILE A 326 -13.58 -11.35 -10.36
C ILE A 326 -14.22 -10.05 -10.84
N THR A 327 -15.28 -10.14 -11.62
CA THR A 327 -16.14 -9.00 -11.93
C THR A 327 -17.41 -9.12 -11.10
N TYR A 328 -17.86 -8.07 -10.44
CA TYR A 328 -19.11 -8.11 -9.68
C TYR A 328 -19.86 -6.80 -9.76
N SER A 329 -21.18 -6.86 -9.64
CA SER A 329 -22.05 -5.67 -9.65
C SER A 329 -22.93 -5.58 -8.40
N ILE A 330 -23.40 -4.38 -8.12
CA ILE A 330 -24.34 -4.06 -7.04
C ILE A 330 -25.61 -3.55 -7.70
N ASN A 331 -26.60 -4.42 -7.84
CA ASN A 331 -27.84 -4.07 -8.52
C ASN A 331 -28.82 -3.41 -7.53
N GLU A 332 -29.67 -2.52 -8.05
CA GLU A 332 -30.67 -1.81 -7.24
C GLU A 332 -31.70 -2.74 -6.60
N ASP A 333 -31.91 -3.93 -7.18
CA ASP A 333 -32.81 -4.98 -6.66
C ASP A 333 -32.21 -5.75 -5.46
N GLY A 334 -30.99 -5.40 -5.02
CA GLY A 334 -30.31 -6.04 -3.89
C GLY A 334 -29.59 -7.34 -4.25
N THR A 335 -29.43 -7.62 -5.55
CA THR A 335 -28.61 -8.74 -6.06
C THR A 335 -27.18 -8.30 -6.35
N TYR A 336 -26.25 -9.25 -6.22
CA TYR A 336 -24.83 -9.08 -6.42
C TYR A 336 -24.32 -10.20 -7.33
N PRO A 337 -24.37 -10.03 -8.66
CA PRO A 337 -23.76 -10.98 -9.59
C PRO A 337 -22.24 -10.90 -9.51
N PHE A 338 -21.59 -12.07 -9.48
CA PHE A 338 -20.15 -12.27 -9.49
C PHE A 338 -19.78 -13.19 -10.66
N ASP A 339 -18.92 -12.73 -11.54
CA ASP A 339 -18.34 -13.47 -12.65
C ASP A 339 -16.85 -13.70 -12.38
N TYR A 340 -16.48 -14.96 -12.20
CA TYR A 340 -15.11 -15.40 -11.96
C TYR A 340 -14.50 -15.89 -13.26
N ASP A 341 -13.41 -15.25 -13.68
CA ASP A 341 -12.49 -15.77 -14.68
C ASP A 341 -11.35 -16.48 -13.96
N ASN A 342 -11.43 -17.81 -13.84
CA ASN A 342 -10.43 -18.63 -13.16
C ASN A 342 -9.25 -19.00 -14.09
N GLY A 343 -9.08 -18.26 -15.19
CA GLY A 343 -8.00 -18.47 -16.14
C GLY A 343 -8.11 -19.83 -16.81
N SER A 344 -7.08 -20.65 -16.66
CA SER A 344 -7.03 -22.01 -17.21
C SER A 344 -8.15 -22.95 -16.71
N GLU A 345 -8.75 -22.65 -15.56
CA GLU A 345 -9.86 -23.43 -14.97
C GLU A 345 -11.24 -23.04 -15.52
N GLY A 346 -11.31 -22.06 -16.43
CA GLY A 346 -12.53 -21.59 -17.07
C GLY A 346 -13.28 -20.53 -16.26
N ARG A 347 -14.55 -20.30 -16.63
CA ARG A 347 -15.38 -19.24 -16.04
C ARG A 347 -16.53 -19.81 -15.23
N THR A 348 -16.83 -19.17 -14.11
CA THR A 348 -17.98 -19.49 -13.26
C THR A 348 -18.70 -18.20 -12.87
N SER A 349 -20.02 -18.26 -12.72
CA SER A 349 -20.82 -17.12 -12.28
C SER A 349 -21.69 -17.51 -11.09
N GLU A 350 -21.80 -16.61 -10.13
CA GLU A 350 -22.64 -16.74 -8.95
C GLU A 350 -23.45 -15.46 -8.76
N VAL A 351 -24.63 -15.55 -8.16
CA VAL A 351 -25.43 -14.37 -7.82
C VAL A 351 -25.78 -14.47 -6.35
N TYR A 352 -25.37 -13.46 -5.60
CA TYR A 352 -25.71 -13.33 -4.19
C TYR A 352 -26.81 -12.31 -3.98
N THR A 353 -27.43 -12.34 -2.81
CA THR A 353 -28.44 -11.37 -2.40
C THR A 353 -28.11 -10.92 -1.00
N SER A 354 -28.30 -9.64 -0.70
CA SER A 354 -28.25 -9.20 0.70
C SER A 354 -29.23 -10.05 1.50
N ARG A 355 -28.74 -10.80 2.50
CA ARG A 355 -29.63 -11.61 3.33
C ARG A 355 -30.54 -10.65 4.08
N GLY A 356 -31.82 -10.63 3.69
CA GLY A 356 -32.88 -10.14 4.55
C GLY A 356 -32.75 -10.84 5.90
N GLN A 357 -32.94 -10.08 6.97
CA GLN A 357 -32.96 -10.54 8.34
C GLN A 357 -33.86 -11.79 8.48
N GLY A 358 -33.26 -13.00 8.54
CA GLY A 358 -33.96 -14.24 8.90
C GLY A 358 -33.60 -15.50 8.11
N GLY A 359 -33.19 -16.55 8.83
CA GLY A 359 -33.50 -17.96 8.51
C GLY A 359 -32.74 -18.62 7.35
N GLY A 360 -31.92 -19.63 7.68
CA GLY A 360 -31.30 -20.49 6.69
C GLY A 360 -32.28 -21.41 5.97
N GLN A 361 -32.04 -21.59 4.66
CA GLN A 361 -32.30 -22.76 3.82
C GLN A 361 -31.53 -22.46 2.51
N GLY A 362 -30.58 -23.28 2.06
CA GLY A 362 -30.80 -24.63 1.55
C GLY A 362 -30.62 -24.57 0.02
N ARG A 363 -29.44 -24.98 -0.45
CA ARG A 363 -29.01 -25.09 -1.87
C ARG A 363 -30.11 -25.70 -2.77
N PRO A 364 -30.33 -25.22 -4.02
CA PRO A 364 -31.04 -26.01 -5.01
C PRO A 364 -30.12 -27.14 -5.53
N PRO A 365 -30.55 -28.41 -5.53
CA PRO A 365 -29.70 -29.53 -5.93
C PRO A 365 -29.65 -29.66 -7.46
N GLY A 366 -28.44 -29.79 -7.99
CA GLY A 366 -28.19 -30.26 -9.35
C GLY A 366 -28.63 -31.72 -9.51
N GLY A 367 -29.20 -32.01 -10.68
CA GLY A 367 -29.80 -33.30 -11.02
C GLY A 367 -28.79 -34.45 -11.06
N GLY A 368 -29.23 -35.58 -10.49
CA GLY A 368 -28.63 -36.89 -10.64
C GLY A 368 -29.68 -37.94 -10.27
N GLU A 369 -30.22 -38.63 -11.27
CA GLU A 369 -31.15 -39.74 -11.10
C GLU A 369 -30.54 -40.87 -10.25
N GLY A 370 -31.32 -41.43 -9.32
CA GLY A 370 -30.84 -42.56 -8.52
C GLY A 370 -31.81 -43.10 -7.47
N LYS A 371 -32.95 -43.63 -7.92
CA LYS A 371 -33.79 -44.69 -7.29
C LYS A 371 -33.79 -44.85 -5.74
N GLY A 372 -34.97 -44.60 -5.16
CA GLY A 372 -35.73 -45.69 -4.54
C GLY A 372 -36.17 -45.58 -3.07
N LYS A 373 -37.52 -45.56 -2.89
CA LYS A 373 -38.35 -46.09 -1.77
C LYS A 373 -38.22 -45.40 -0.40
N GLY A 374 -39.26 -44.99 0.32
CA GLY A 374 -40.71 -45.06 0.17
C GLY A 374 -41.41 -44.90 1.55
N GLY A 375 -42.54 -44.18 1.61
CA GLY A 375 -43.55 -44.17 2.68
C GLY A 375 -43.18 -43.38 3.96
N ARG A 376 -44.06 -42.66 4.67
CA ARG A 376 -45.53 -42.49 4.67
C ARG A 376 -45.85 -41.13 5.32
N GLU A 377 -46.94 -40.51 4.85
CA GLU A 377 -47.64 -39.39 5.50
C GLU A 377 -48.35 -39.83 6.79
N ALA A 378 -48.42 -38.94 7.79
CA ALA A 378 -49.56 -38.80 8.72
C ALA A 378 -49.53 -37.45 9.48
N GLU A 379 -50.50 -36.61 9.12
CA GLU A 379 -51.36 -35.70 9.93
C GLU A 379 -50.81 -34.70 10.98
N MET A 380 -51.29 -33.46 10.81
CA MET A 380 -51.28 -32.34 11.77
C MET A 380 -52.39 -32.46 12.83
N ARG A 381 -52.13 -32.03 14.09
CA ARG A 381 -52.84 -30.92 14.81
C ARG A 381 -52.25 -30.65 16.23
N PRO A 382 -52.53 -29.48 16.85
CA PRO A 382 -51.57 -28.69 17.65
C PRO A 382 -51.84 -28.61 19.16
N GLY A 383 -50.81 -28.22 19.94
CA GLY A 383 -50.98 -27.61 21.27
C GLY A 383 -49.84 -27.82 22.29
N GLN A 384 -48.95 -26.81 22.44
CA GLN A 384 -48.07 -26.45 23.58
C GLN A 384 -47.07 -27.50 24.17
N PRO A 385 -46.07 -27.06 24.98
CA PRO A 385 -45.10 -25.97 24.85
C PRO A 385 -43.68 -26.54 24.57
N SER A 386 -42.77 -25.70 24.07
CA SER A 386 -41.40 -26.12 23.73
C SER A 386 -40.62 -26.67 24.94
N PRO A 387 -40.00 -27.87 24.85
CA PRO A 387 -39.06 -28.37 25.86
C PRO A 387 -37.70 -27.64 25.78
N PRO A 388 -36.90 -27.64 26.86
CA PRO A 388 -35.65 -26.91 26.93
C PRO A 388 -34.64 -27.45 25.90
N ARG A 389 -33.81 -26.55 25.35
CA ARG A 389 -32.71 -26.89 24.42
C ARG A 389 -31.85 -28.04 24.98
N PRO A 390 -31.41 -28.99 24.14
CA PRO A 390 -30.37 -29.94 24.52
C PRO A 390 -29.10 -29.20 24.93
N GLN A 391 -28.54 -29.61 26.07
CA GLN A 391 -27.26 -29.12 26.56
C GLN A 391 -26.16 -29.48 25.56
N ALA A 392 -25.41 -28.49 25.09
CA ALA A 392 -24.14 -28.71 24.40
C ALA A 392 -23.16 -29.34 25.41
N SER A 393 -22.98 -30.65 25.29
CA SER A 393 -22.15 -31.50 26.16
C SER A 393 -20.67 -31.17 26.00
N VAL A 394 -19.97 -31.01 27.14
CA VAL A 394 -18.54 -31.22 27.50
C VAL A 394 -17.43 -31.23 26.42
N LEU A 395 -17.70 -31.71 25.21
CA LEU A 395 -16.80 -31.78 24.05
C LEU A 395 -16.29 -30.42 23.57
N SER A 396 -17.09 -29.35 23.62
CA SER A 396 -16.67 -28.02 23.13
C SER A 396 -15.63 -27.30 24.00
N SER A 397 -15.24 -27.90 25.13
CA SER A 397 -14.24 -27.33 26.05
C SER A 397 -12.86 -28.00 25.97
N LEU A 398 -12.78 -29.15 25.30
CA LEU A 398 -11.56 -29.94 25.10
C LEU A 398 -11.05 -29.81 23.66
N ASP A 399 -11.97 -29.76 22.69
CA ASP A 399 -11.67 -29.48 21.29
C ASP A 399 -11.70 -27.97 21.06
N VAL A 400 -10.54 -27.34 21.26
CA VAL A 400 -10.37 -25.88 21.20
C VAL A 400 -10.43 -25.36 19.75
N ASN A 401 -10.10 -26.21 18.78
CA ASN A 401 -10.01 -25.85 17.37
C ASN A 401 -11.32 -26.16 16.60
N GLY A 402 -12.21 -26.97 17.18
CA GLY A 402 -13.54 -27.30 16.66
C GLY A 402 -13.55 -28.33 15.53
N ASP A 403 -12.49 -29.14 15.40
CA ASP A 403 -12.33 -30.14 14.33
C ASP A 403 -12.94 -31.52 14.66
N GLY A 404 -13.42 -31.72 15.88
CA GLY A 404 -14.05 -32.94 16.37
C GLY A 404 -13.08 -33.99 16.91
N ILE A 405 -11.79 -33.68 17.04
CA ILE A 405 -10.72 -34.59 17.50
C ILE A 405 -9.90 -33.89 18.59
N VAL A 406 -9.70 -34.54 19.73
CA VAL A 406 -8.86 -33.98 20.80
C VAL A 406 -7.45 -34.53 20.70
N SER A 407 -6.49 -33.69 20.34
CA SER A 407 -5.08 -34.08 20.28
C SER A 407 -4.43 -34.14 21.68
N ALA A 408 -3.32 -34.89 21.78
CA ALA A 408 -2.50 -34.93 23.00
C ALA A 408 -2.05 -33.54 23.46
N GLN A 409 -1.84 -32.62 22.51
CA GLN A 409 -1.42 -31.25 22.78
C GLN A 409 -2.55 -30.43 23.40
N GLU A 410 -3.77 -30.50 22.84
CA GLU A 410 -4.94 -29.81 23.39
C GLU A 410 -5.30 -30.33 24.79
N PHE A 411 -5.19 -31.65 24.99
CA PHE A 411 -5.40 -32.27 26.30
C PHE A 411 -4.35 -31.81 27.34
N ALA A 412 -3.08 -31.71 26.93
CA ALA A 412 -1.99 -31.21 27.78
C ALA A 412 -2.13 -29.71 28.07
N ASP A 413 -2.53 -28.90 27.09
CA ASP A 413 -2.70 -27.47 27.26
C ASP A 413 -3.86 -27.14 28.22
N GLN A 414 -4.93 -27.93 28.19
CA GLN A 414 -6.02 -27.79 29.16
C GLN A 414 -5.61 -28.24 30.56
N ALA A 415 -4.89 -29.36 30.70
CA ALA A 415 -4.36 -29.79 31.99
C ALA A 415 -3.37 -28.77 32.58
N LYS A 416 -2.60 -28.09 31.72
CA LYS A 416 -1.69 -27.00 32.10
C LYS A 416 -2.48 -25.77 32.56
N ALA A 417 -3.51 -25.39 31.84
CA ALA A 417 -4.40 -24.29 32.23
C ALA A 417 -5.11 -24.57 33.57
N GLN A 418 -5.55 -25.81 33.81
CA GLN A 418 -6.16 -26.21 35.08
C GLN A 418 -5.14 -26.27 36.22
N ALA A 419 -3.93 -26.78 35.99
CA ALA A 419 -2.86 -26.82 37.00
C ALA A 419 -2.43 -25.41 37.44
N ILE A 420 -2.32 -24.48 36.49
CA ILE A 420 -2.03 -23.06 36.77
C ILE A 420 -3.17 -22.45 37.59
N LYS A 421 -4.43 -22.75 37.26
CA LYS A 421 -5.60 -22.25 37.98
C LYS A 421 -5.75 -22.85 39.38
N ALA A 422 -5.35 -24.10 39.58
CA ALA A 422 -5.44 -24.82 40.86
C ALA A 422 -4.16 -24.74 41.71
N GLY A 423 -3.10 -24.05 41.24
CA GLY A 423 -1.81 -23.96 41.94
C GLY A 423 -1.06 -25.29 42.08
N GLN A 424 -1.36 -26.29 41.25
CA GLN A 424 -0.75 -27.61 41.32
C GLN A 424 0.61 -27.65 40.61
N PRO A 425 1.59 -28.46 41.08
CA PRO A 425 2.88 -28.62 40.40
C PRO A 425 2.70 -29.10 38.96
N LEU A 426 3.15 -28.29 38.00
CA LEU A 426 2.93 -28.53 36.57
C LEU A 426 3.46 -29.91 36.12
N ALA A 427 4.59 -30.35 36.68
CA ALA A 427 5.16 -31.66 36.35
C ALA A 427 4.24 -32.83 36.76
N GLU A 428 3.55 -32.73 37.90
CA GLU A 428 2.65 -33.77 38.38
C GLU A 428 1.32 -33.75 37.61
N ALA A 429 0.80 -32.57 37.28
CA ALA A 429 -0.39 -32.41 36.46
C ALA A 429 -0.18 -32.90 35.02
N MET A 430 0.98 -32.63 34.42
CA MET A 430 1.33 -33.14 33.09
C MET A 430 1.57 -34.65 33.09
N ALA A 431 2.14 -35.22 34.17
CA ALA A 431 2.28 -36.67 34.31
C ALA A 431 0.93 -37.38 34.39
N LYS A 432 -0.01 -36.85 35.20
CA LYS A 432 -1.39 -37.36 35.29
C LYS A 432 -2.16 -37.18 33.98
N ALA A 433 -2.03 -36.04 33.31
CA ALA A 433 -2.68 -35.79 32.02
C ALA A 433 -2.17 -36.74 30.93
N LYS A 434 -0.88 -37.06 30.93
CA LYS A 434 -0.28 -38.03 30.01
C LYS A 434 -0.72 -39.47 30.29
N GLU A 435 -0.81 -39.87 31.57
CA GLU A 435 -1.39 -41.17 31.94
C GLU A 435 -2.86 -41.27 31.54
N GLN A 436 -3.64 -40.22 31.77
CA GLN A 436 -5.04 -40.15 31.38
C GLN A 436 -5.20 -40.23 29.86
N PHE A 437 -4.49 -39.39 29.10
CA PHE A 437 -4.54 -39.40 27.64
C PHE A 437 -4.19 -40.78 27.08
N ASN A 438 -3.10 -41.39 27.54
CA ASN A 438 -2.68 -42.73 27.09
C ASN A 438 -3.63 -43.85 27.54
N ALA A 439 -4.39 -43.66 28.62
CA ALA A 439 -5.41 -44.61 29.06
C ALA A 439 -6.69 -44.50 28.22
N PHE A 440 -6.93 -43.34 27.59
CA PHE A 440 -8.11 -43.11 26.76
C PHE A 440 -7.86 -43.38 25.27
N ASP A 441 -6.64 -43.17 24.80
CA ASP A 441 -6.16 -43.50 23.44
C ASP A 441 -5.96 -45.02 23.32
N HIS A 442 -7.06 -45.75 23.13
CA HIS A 442 -7.08 -47.21 23.13
C HIS A 442 -6.45 -47.78 21.86
N ASN A 443 -6.54 -47.04 20.76
CA ASN A 443 -5.96 -47.44 19.48
C ASN A 443 -4.47 -47.03 19.35
N ARG A 444 -3.96 -46.21 20.29
CA ARG A 444 -2.58 -45.69 20.38
C ARG A 444 -2.16 -44.87 19.17
N ASP A 445 -3.09 -44.14 18.57
CA ASP A 445 -2.82 -43.30 17.41
C ASP A 445 -2.38 -41.86 17.78
N GLY A 446 -2.38 -41.55 19.08
CA GLY A 446 -1.98 -40.25 19.62
C GLY A 446 -3.08 -39.19 19.57
N LYS A 447 -4.34 -39.59 19.36
CA LYS A 447 -5.53 -38.73 19.30
C LYS A 447 -6.70 -39.40 20.03
N LEU A 448 -7.67 -38.60 20.48
CA LEU A 448 -8.93 -39.12 21.01
C LEU A 448 -10.05 -38.76 20.05
N ASP A 449 -10.65 -39.80 19.45
CA ASP A 449 -11.78 -39.63 18.55
C ASP A 449 -13.12 -39.56 19.29
N THR A 450 -14.18 -39.26 18.54
CA THR A 450 -15.53 -39.10 19.09
C THR A 450 -16.03 -40.35 19.81
N ALA A 451 -15.63 -41.55 19.36
CA ALA A 451 -16.04 -42.81 19.98
C ALA A 451 -15.29 -43.10 21.30
N GLU A 452 -14.03 -42.65 21.40
CA GLU A 452 -13.25 -42.71 22.65
C GLU A 452 -13.70 -41.65 23.67
N LEU A 453 -14.08 -40.45 23.22
CA LEU A 453 -14.62 -39.38 24.04
C LEU A 453 -16.05 -39.64 24.55
N GLU A 454 -16.90 -40.31 23.78
CA GLU A 454 -18.26 -40.67 24.23
C GLU A 454 -18.26 -41.65 25.42
N LYS A 455 -17.23 -42.51 25.53
CA LYS A 455 -17.04 -43.35 26.73
C LYS A 455 -16.66 -42.55 27.98
N LEU A 456 -16.08 -41.36 27.83
CA LEU A 456 -15.67 -40.45 28.92
C LEU A 456 -16.89 -39.77 29.58
N ALA A 457 -17.87 -39.34 28.77
CA ALA A 457 -19.06 -38.64 29.25
C ALA A 457 -19.99 -39.54 30.09
N GLY A 458 -19.87 -40.87 29.96
CA GLY A 458 -20.63 -41.84 30.74
C GLY A 458 -20.22 -41.97 32.22
N ASN A 459 -19.01 -41.52 32.61
CA ASN A 459 -18.44 -41.81 33.94
C ASN A 459 -18.17 -40.59 34.84
N ALA A 460 -18.37 -39.35 34.39
CA ALA A 460 -17.99 -38.12 35.13
C ALA A 460 -19.17 -37.40 35.85
N LEU A 461 -20.20 -38.13 36.25
CA LEU A 461 -21.31 -37.64 37.09
C LEU A 461 -21.08 -37.99 38.58
N SER A 462 -19.92 -37.66 39.14
CA SER A 462 -19.77 -37.57 40.60
C SER A 462 -18.61 -36.65 40.99
N SER A 463 -18.92 -35.67 41.85
CA SER A 463 -18.02 -34.82 42.67
C SER A 463 -17.52 -33.48 42.08
N ARG A 464 -18.05 -32.40 42.68
CA ARG A 464 -17.57 -31.01 42.71
C ARG A 464 -17.53 -30.57 44.17
N SER A 465 -16.47 -29.86 44.58
CA SER A 465 -16.32 -28.93 45.74
C SER A 465 -14.80 -28.79 46.01
N ASP A 466 -14.14 -27.70 46.37
CA ASP A 466 -14.48 -26.32 46.76
C ASP A 466 -13.14 -25.52 46.84
N GLU A 467 -13.25 -24.18 46.92
CA GLU A 467 -12.37 -23.23 47.63
C GLU A 467 -10.96 -22.79 47.12
N SER A 468 -10.71 -21.48 47.32
CA SER A 468 -9.44 -20.71 47.41
C SER A 468 -9.32 -20.15 48.87
N PRO A 469 -8.30 -19.38 49.36
CA PRO A 469 -7.14 -18.70 48.72
C PRO A 469 -5.83 -18.59 49.58
N ALA A 470 -4.90 -17.66 49.21
CA ALA A 470 -3.81 -16.99 49.99
C ALA A 470 -2.46 -17.76 50.20
N SER A 471 -1.25 -17.19 50.34
CA SER A 471 -0.61 -15.86 50.23
C SER A 471 0.95 -16.02 50.24
N ASP A 472 1.68 -14.92 49.95
CA ASP A 472 3.03 -14.54 50.45
C ASP A 472 4.40 -15.03 49.86
N GLU A 473 5.12 -14.03 49.32
CA GLU A 473 6.50 -13.57 49.59
C GLU A 473 7.82 -14.38 49.33
N ILE A 474 8.71 -13.70 48.57
CA ILE A 474 10.16 -13.43 48.81
C ILE A 474 11.31 -14.23 48.09
N LYS A 475 12.02 -13.47 47.23
CA LYS A 475 13.49 -13.33 46.94
C LYS A 475 14.30 -14.22 45.97
N LYS A 476 14.91 -13.47 45.02
CA LYS A 476 16.31 -13.44 44.48
C LYS A 476 16.95 -14.67 43.81
N GLY A 477 17.44 -14.44 42.59
CA GLY A 477 18.58 -15.12 41.97
C GLY A 477 18.86 -14.62 40.54
N GLU A 478 20.07 -14.12 40.29
CA GLU A 478 20.58 -13.56 39.02
C GLU A 478 20.76 -14.60 37.90
N GLY A 479 20.80 -14.12 36.64
CA GLY A 479 21.77 -14.61 35.65
C GLY A 479 21.26 -14.89 34.22
N GLY A 480 21.83 -14.16 33.25
CA GLY A 480 22.22 -14.72 31.94
C GLY A 480 21.32 -14.42 30.74
N GLY A 481 21.78 -13.55 29.84
CA GLY A 481 21.07 -13.13 28.63
C GLY A 481 21.29 -13.96 27.36
N ARG A 482 20.59 -13.51 26.30
CA ARG A 482 20.77 -13.65 24.83
C ARG A 482 19.39 -13.30 24.23
N GLY A 483 19.19 -12.35 23.33
CA GLY A 483 19.98 -11.95 22.16
C GLY A 483 19.32 -12.56 20.90
N GLY A 484 18.49 -11.78 20.20
CA GLY A 484 17.84 -12.17 18.94
C GLY A 484 17.48 -10.94 18.10
N LYS A 485 18.17 -10.78 16.97
CA LYS A 485 18.11 -9.65 16.01
C LYS A 485 16.94 -9.82 15.03
N GLN A 486 16.33 -8.69 14.66
CA GLN A 486 15.41 -8.50 13.52
C GLN A 486 16.19 -8.07 12.26
N GLU A 487 15.81 -8.61 11.11
CA GLU A 487 16.29 -8.27 9.76
C GLU A 487 15.49 -7.08 9.17
N ALA A 488 16.11 -6.30 8.27
CA ALA A 488 15.50 -5.15 7.60
C ALA A 488 16.04 -5.00 6.15
N PHE A 489 15.12 -4.89 5.20
CA PHE A 489 15.24 -4.59 3.76
C PHE A 489 14.98 -3.09 3.49
N MET A 490 15.61 -2.49 2.45
CA MET A 490 15.30 -1.15 1.92
C MET A 490 14.92 -1.15 0.43
N ALA A 491 14.01 -0.23 0.05
CA ALA A 491 13.55 0.14 -1.29
C ALA A 491 13.69 1.67 -1.54
N LEU A 492 13.61 2.12 -2.80
CA LEU A 492 13.85 3.49 -3.32
C LEU A 492 12.76 3.98 -4.29
N PRO A 493 12.60 5.30 -4.55
CA PRO A 493 11.31 6.00 -4.55
C PRO A 493 10.84 6.62 -5.90
N ASP A 494 9.53 6.88 -5.99
CA ASP A 494 8.73 7.39 -7.12
C ASP A 494 8.61 8.93 -7.21
N GLN A 495 8.49 9.48 -8.43
CA GLN A 495 8.04 10.87 -8.71
C GLN A 495 6.50 10.94 -8.85
N PRO A 496 5.84 12.06 -8.49
CA PRO A 496 4.37 12.19 -8.61
C PRO A 496 3.90 12.33 -10.06
N ARG A 497 2.88 11.54 -10.42
CA ARG A 497 2.31 11.39 -11.78
C ARG A 497 1.53 12.60 -12.32
N SER A 498 1.23 13.56 -11.45
CA SER A 498 0.46 14.76 -11.72
C SER A 498 0.93 15.89 -10.81
N SER A 499 1.06 17.11 -11.35
CA SER A 499 1.49 18.28 -10.57
C SER A 499 0.43 18.78 -9.58
N ASP A 500 -0.83 18.43 -9.79
CA ASP A 500 -1.97 18.88 -8.97
C ASP A 500 -2.83 17.72 -8.42
N GLY A 501 -2.44 16.47 -8.72
CA GLY A 501 -3.13 15.26 -8.28
C GLY A 501 -4.50 15.03 -8.93
N LYS A 502 -4.89 15.84 -9.92
CA LYS A 502 -6.22 15.81 -10.56
C LYS A 502 -6.12 15.68 -12.07
N PHE A 503 -5.19 16.39 -12.70
CA PHE A 503 -4.92 16.29 -14.13
C PHE A 503 -4.13 15.02 -14.40
N MET A 504 -4.73 14.08 -15.13
CA MET A 504 -4.19 12.73 -15.32
C MET A 504 -4.12 12.38 -16.80
N LEU A 505 -2.93 11.99 -17.26
CA LEU A 505 -2.65 11.41 -18.56
C LEU A 505 -2.63 9.88 -18.45
N MET A 506 -3.35 9.23 -19.37
CA MET A 506 -3.57 7.78 -19.42
C MET A 506 -3.46 7.28 -20.86
N SER A 507 -3.34 5.97 -21.01
CA SER A 507 -3.45 5.27 -22.29
C SER A 507 -4.24 3.98 -22.08
N SER A 508 -5.11 3.63 -23.03
CA SER A 508 -5.87 2.38 -22.99
C SER A 508 -5.03 1.13 -23.29
N VAL A 509 -3.80 1.32 -23.76
CA VAL A 509 -2.89 0.23 -24.18
C VAL A 509 -1.53 0.26 -23.50
N VAL A 510 -1.24 1.30 -22.67
CA VAL A 510 0.02 1.42 -21.93
C VAL A 510 -0.18 1.93 -20.51
N GLU A 511 0.36 1.20 -19.53
CA GLU A 511 0.39 1.57 -18.11
C GLU A 511 1.76 2.17 -17.71
N ASP A 512 1.84 2.86 -16.55
CA ASP A 512 3.10 3.45 -16.09
C ASP A 512 4.19 2.40 -15.92
N LEU A 513 5.40 2.77 -16.33
CA LEU A 513 6.62 1.97 -16.21
C LEU A 513 6.50 0.57 -16.83
N LYS A 514 5.44 0.30 -17.60
CA LYS A 514 5.28 -0.92 -18.37
C LYS A 514 5.85 -0.75 -19.78
N THR A 515 6.03 -1.88 -20.44
CA THR A 515 6.60 -1.92 -21.79
C THR A 515 5.65 -1.28 -22.82
N LEU A 516 6.19 -0.41 -23.68
CA LEU A 516 5.48 0.16 -24.83
C LEU A 516 5.25 -0.96 -25.86
N PRO A 517 3.98 -1.28 -26.23
CA PRO A 517 3.67 -2.31 -27.21
C PRO A 517 4.41 -2.13 -28.54
N ALA A 518 4.80 -3.23 -29.19
CA ALA A 518 5.68 -3.23 -30.35
C ALA A 518 5.14 -2.39 -31.53
N GLU A 519 3.83 -2.36 -31.73
CA GLU A 519 3.14 -1.54 -32.74
C GLU A 519 3.44 -0.03 -32.62
N PHE A 520 3.71 0.47 -31.40
CA PHE A 520 4.07 1.87 -31.16
C PHE A 520 5.59 2.14 -31.19
N THR A 521 6.37 1.10 -31.50
CA THR A 521 7.84 1.18 -31.53
C THR A 521 8.34 1.09 -32.97
N GLY A 522 9.58 1.51 -33.20
CA GLY A 522 10.21 1.39 -34.52
C GLY A 522 10.60 -0.05 -34.89
N ASP A 523 10.26 -1.03 -34.05
CA ASP A 523 10.38 -2.47 -34.32
C ASP A 523 9.05 -3.09 -34.80
N GLY A 524 7.93 -2.37 -34.67
CA GLY A 524 6.61 -2.72 -35.23
C GLY A 524 6.11 -1.64 -36.19
N ASP A 525 4.81 -1.34 -36.15
CA ASP A 525 4.14 -0.43 -37.10
C ASP A 525 4.59 1.04 -36.96
N GLY A 526 5.20 1.42 -35.84
CA GLY A 526 5.75 2.74 -35.61
C GLY A 526 4.71 3.85 -35.50
N ILE A 527 3.47 3.51 -35.14
CA ILE A 527 2.36 4.46 -34.98
C ILE A 527 2.34 5.04 -33.56
N SER A 528 1.70 6.20 -33.34
CA SER A 528 1.61 6.77 -31.99
C SER A 528 0.56 6.08 -31.12
N PRO A 529 0.80 5.91 -29.80
CA PRO A 529 -0.16 5.27 -28.90
C PRO A 529 -1.40 6.15 -28.67
N PRO A 530 -2.59 5.55 -28.43
CA PRO A 530 -3.75 6.29 -27.99
C PRO A 530 -3.50 6.87 -26.59
N LEU A 531 -3.82 8.14 -26.39
CA LEU A 531 -3.72 8.83 -25.12
C LEU A 531 -5.06 9.44 -24.73
N GLU A 532 -5.37 9.40 -23.45
CA GLU A 532 -6.58 10.00 -22.88
C GLU A 532 -6.20 10.79 -21.65
N TRP A 533 -6.90 11.87 -21.36
CA TRP A 533 -6.68 12.64 -20.15
C TRP A 533 -7.96 13.18 -19.54
N SER A 534 -7.94 13.32 -18.22
CA SER A 534 -9.05 13.86 -17.44
C SER A 534 -8.53 14.83 -16.36
N GLY A 535 -9.45 15.63 -15.81
CA GLY A 535 -9.13 16.54 -14.71
C GLY A 535 -8.25 17.74 -15.06
N ALA A 536 -8.22 18.16 -16.34
CA ALA A 536 -7.53 19.38 -16.73
C ALA A 536 -8.11 20.62 -16.01
N PRO A 537 -7.27 21.58 -15.57
CA PRO A 537 -7.74 22.81 -14.95
C PRO A 537 -8.79 23.54 -15.80
N ALA A 538 -9.84 24.08 -15.18
CA ALA A 538 -10.95 24.70 -15.91
C ALA A 538 -10.54 25.89 -16.79
N SER A 539 -9.42 26.55 -16.48
CA SER A 539 -8.86 27.66 -17.28
C SER A 539 -7.98 27.19 -18.45
N THR A 540 -7.96 25.90 -18.77
CA THR A 540 -7.19 25.35 -19.88
C THR A 540 -7.76 25.82 -21.22
N GLN A 541 -6.93 26.47 -22.03
CA GLN A 541 -7.27 26.95 -23.37
C GLN A 541 -6.56 26.18 -24.49
N GLY A 542 -5.70 25.22 -24.14
CA GLY A 542 -5.12 24.25 -25.05
C GLY A 542 -4.12 23.34 -24.35
N TYR A 543 -3.66 22.30 -25.04
CA TYR A 543 -2.63 21.39 -24.53
C TYR A 543 -1.40 21.34 -25.43
N ALA A 544 -0.29 20.92 -24.82
CA ALA A 544 0.89 20.47 -25.52
C ALA A 544 1.34 19.13 -24.95
N LEU A 545 1.87 18.25 -25.79
CA LEU A 545 2.40 16.94 -25.43
C LEU A 545 3.86 16.85 -25.86
N ILE A 546 4.72 16.42 -24.95
CA ILE A 546 6.11 16.09 -25.25
C ILE A 546 6.36 14.65 -24.79
N MET A 547 6.81 13.78 -25.69
CA MET A 547 7.42 12.51 -25.34
C MET A 547 8.93 12.65 -25.44
N ASP A 548 9.65 12.48 -24.33
CA ASP A 548 11.10 12.51 -24.30
C ASP A 548 11.70 11.39 -23.46
N HIS A 549 12.99 11.16 -23.62
CA HIS A 549 13.76 10.36 -22.68
C HIS A 549 15.12 11.00 -22.48
N ALA A 550 15.63 10.87 -21.26
CA ALA A 550 17.02 11.16 -20.96
C ALA A 550 17.87 9.98 -21.47
N ALA A 551 18.72 10.24 -22.45
CA ALA A 551 19.72 9.28 -22.87
C ALA A 551 20.81 9.14 -21.79
N PRO A 552 21.52 8.00 -21.74
CA PRO A 552 22.72 7.85 -20.91
C PRO A 552 23.70 9.01 -21.19
N GLY A 553 24.03 9.81 -20.16
CA GLY A 553 24.81 11.05 -20.28
C GLY A 553 24.01 12.36 -20.11
N GLY A 554 22.69 12.28 -19.87
CA GLY A 554 21.84 13.44 -19.57
C GLY A 554 21.34 14.22 -20.80
N GLU A 555 21.71 13.77 -22.00
CA GLU A 555 21.20 14.33 -23.26
C GLU A 555 19.70 14.00 -23.41
N MET A 556 18.85 15.02 -23.54
CA MET A 556 17.41 14.83 -23.75
C MET A 556 17.10 14.59 -25.23
N LYS A 557 16.38 13.51 -25.52
CA LYS A 557 15.91 13.17 -26.86
C LYS A 557 14.39 13.09 -26.84
N TRP A 558 13.75 13.78 -27.77
CA TRP A 558 12.29 13.79 -27.90
C TRP A 558 11.81 13.03 -29.13
N TYR A 559 10.66 12.39 -28.97
CA TYR A 559 10.09 11.39 -29.87
C TYR A 559 8.71 11.83 -30.35
N TRP A 560 8.06 12.72 -29.61
CA TRP A 560 6.79 13.28 -30.04
C TRP A 560 6.61 14.68 -29.49
N THR A 561 6.22 15.60 -30.35
CA THR A 561 5.85 16.96 -29.96
C THR A 561 4.54 17.31 -30.66
N ILE A 562 3.52 17.62 -29.86
CA ILE A 562 2.23 18.13 -30.34
C ILE A 562 1.90 19.38 -29.54
N TYR A 563 1.42 20.41 -30.19
CA TYR A 563 1.05 21.67 -29.56
C TYR A 563 -0.19 22.28 -30.19
N ASP A 564 -0.77 23.28 -29.54
CA ASP A 564 -2.08 23.83 -29.92
C ASP A 564 -3.17 22.72 -30.01
N ILE A 565 -3.10 21.69 -29.16
CA ILE A 565 -4.18 20.71 -29.01
C ILE A 565 -5.39 21.47 -28.45
N PRO A 566 -6.59 21.36 -29.08
CA PRO A 566 -7.78 22.10 -28.63
C PRO A 566 -8.16 21.80 -27.17
N ALA A 567 -8.62 22.82 -26.43
CA ALA A 567 -9.03 22.68 -25.03
C ALA A 567 -10.18 21.67 -24.80
N ASN A 568 -11.00 21.41 -25.81
CA ASN A 568 -12.09 20.44 -25.76
C ASN A 568 -11.64 19.01 -26.12
N ALA A 569 -10.39 18.82 -26.51
CA ALA A 569 -9.84 17.48 -26.70
C ALA A 569 -9.54 16.85 -25.33
N ASN A 570 -9.96 15.60 -25.16
CA ASN A 570 -9.67 14.77 -23.99
C ASN A 570 -8.90 13.49 -24.38
N SER A 571 -8.57 13.33 -25.66
CA SER A 571 -7.82 12.20 -26.16
C SER A 571 -7.09 12.50 -27.48
N LEU A 572 -6.07 11.69 -27.74
CA LEU A 572 -5.45 11.49 -29.03
C LEU A 572 -5.69 10.01 -29.41
N PRO A 573 -6.31 9.73 -30.57
CA PRO A 573 -6.48 8.36 -31.01
C PRO A 573 -5.11 7.76 -31.38
N GLU A 574 -5.08 6.44 -31.52
CA GLU A 574 -3.96 5.75 -32.15
C GLU A 574 -3.61 6.39 -33.51
N ASN A 575 -2.31 6.52 -33.78
CA ASN A 575 -1.79 7.16 -34.99
C ASN A 575 -2.34 8.58 -35.22
N SER A 576 -2.44 9.38 -34.15
CA SER A 576 -2.95 10.75 -34.23
C SER A 576 -2.05 11.66 -35.07
N GLN A 577 -2.62 12.20 -36.16
CA GLN A 577 -1.96 13.14 -37.09
C GLN A 577 -2.77 14.44 -37.31
N LYS A 578 -3.99 14.51 -36.77
CA LYS A 578 -4.98 15.55 -37.13
C LYS A 578 -5.45 16.40 -35.95
N ILE A 579 -5.05 16.07 -34.72
CA ILE A 579 -5.43 16.80 -33.51
C ILE A 579 -4.22 17.57 -33.00
N GLY A 580 -4.36 18.89 -32.90
CA GLY A 580 -3.24 19.80 -32.65
C GLY A 580 -2.32 19.95 -33.87
N LYS A 581 -1.18 20.60 -33.66
CA LYS A 581 -0.12 20.78 -34.64
C LYS A 581 1.08 19.93 -34.26
N LEU A 582 1.71 19.32 -35.25
CA LEU A 582 2.88 18.47 -35.07
C LEU A 582 4.15 19.31 -35.06
N GLY A 583 5.00 19.10 -34.06
CA GLY A 583 6.37 19.60 -34.02
C GLY A 583 7.34 18.59 -34.64
N THR A 584 8.63 18.84 -34.45
CA THR A 584 9.70 17.91 -34.85
C THR A 584 10.10 16.97 -33.73
N GLY A 585 10.50 15.75 -34.07
CA GLY A 585 11.24 14.82 -33.22
C GLY A 585 12.74 15.13 -33.21
N PHE A 586 13.51 14.40 -32.40
CA PHE A 586 14.95 14.64 -32.22
C PHE A 586 15.76 14.55 -33.53
N LYS A 587 15.32 13.75 -34.51
CA LYS A 587 15.99 13.63 -35.81
C LYS A 587 15.47 14.62 -36.86
N GLY A 588 14.57 15.52 -36.46
CA GLY A 588 13.96 16.53 -37.33
C GLY A 588 12.76 16.02 -38.13
N GLY A 589 12.29 14.79 -37.91
CA GLY A 589 11.05 14.30 -38.51
C GLY A 589 9.84 15.00 -37.90
N VAL A 590 8.81 15.28 -38.71
CA VAL A 590 7.56 15.89 -38.20
C VAL A 590 6.63 14.80 -37.70
N GLY A 591 6.11 14.95 -36.48
CA GLY A 591 5.18 13.98 -35.86
C GLY A 591 5.86 12.96 -34.95
N TYR A 592 5.19 11.81 -34.76
CA TYR A 592 5.70 10.74 -33.89
C TYR A 592 6.91 10.06 -34.53
N GLU A 593 8.08 10.21 -33.89
CA GLU A 593 9.25 9.38 -34.16
C GLU A 593 9.19 8.19 -33.19
N PRO A 594 8.82 6.98 -33.64
CA PRO A 594 8.61 5.88 -32.73
C PRO A 594 9.91 5.48 -32.03
N PRO A 595 9.87 5.19 -30.72
CA PRO A 595 10.99 4.64 -29.98
C PRO A 595 11.59 3.46 -30.72
N ARG A 596 12.84 3.62 -31.14
CA ARG A 596 13.63 2.56 -31.77
C ARG A 596 14.94 2.48 -31.02
N SER A 597 14.86 1.92 -29.82
CA SER A 597 15.97 1.84 -28.86
C SER A 597 17.08 0.96 -29.42
N LYS A 598 17.94 1.52 -30.27
CA LYS A 598 19.20 0.87 -30.61
C LYS A 598 20.10 0.92 -29.38
N GLY A 599 20.62 -0.23 -28.99
CA GLY A 599 21.45 -0.38 -27.81
C GLY A 599 20.76 -1.15 -26.67
N PRO A 600 21.54 -1.56 -25.69
CA PRO A 600 21.15 -2.38 -24.56
C PRO A 600 20.30 -1.63 -23.53
N GLY A 601 19.55 -2.40 -22.74
CA GLY A 601 18.77 -1.88 -21.64
C GLY A 601 17.41 -1.32 -22.05
N ALA A 602 16.46 -1.44 -21.13
CA ALA A 602 15.16 -0.84 -21.28
C ALA A 602 15.28 0.68 -21.08
N LYS A 603 14.77 1.47 -22.04
CA LYS A 603 14.76 2.93 -21.94
C LYS A 603 13.38 3.38 -21.48
N THR A 604 13.33 4.24 -20.48
CA THR A 604 12.08 4.86 -20.03
C THR A 604 11.85 6.15 -20.81
N TYR A 605 10.74 6.19 -21.54
CA TYR A 605 10.23 7.36 -22.24
C TYR A 605 9.11 7.97 -21.40
N VAL A 606 9.11 9.29 -21.27
CA VAL A 606 8.13 10.04 -20.50
C VAL A 606 7.27 10.83 -21.48
N LEU A 607 5.97 10.53 -21.52
CA LEU A 607 4.97 11.37 -22.16
C LEU A 607 4.48 12.37 -21.14
N THR A 608 4.72 13.65 -21.35
CA THR A 608 4.24 14.73 -20.49
C THR A 608 3.23 15.58 -21.24
N LEU A 609 2.01 15.64 -20.71
CA LEU A 609 0.94 16.50 -21.19
C LEU A 609 0.88 17.76 -20.32
N TYR A 610 0.84 18.92 -20.98
CA TYR A 610 0.78 20.23 -20.37
C TYR A 610 -0.58 20.86 -20.65
N ALA A 611 -1.30 21.24 -19.59
CA ALA A 611 -2.49 22.07 -19.69
C ALA A 611 -2.07 23.54 -19.69
N LEU A 612 -2.47 24.31 -20.71
CA LEU A 612 -2.01 25.69 -20.91
C LEU A 612 -3.16 26.69 -20.76
N ASN A 613 -2.89 27.86 -20.18
CA ASN A 613 -3.87 28.94 -20.04
C ASN A 613 -4.10 29.73 -21.34
N GLU A 614 -3.30 29.52 -22.39
CA GLU A 614 -3.49 30.09 -23.72
C GLU A 614 -2.82 29.22 -24.80
N PRO A 615 -3.28 29.25 -26.07
CA PRO A 615 -2.62 28.56 -27.18
C PRO A 615 -1.22 29.13 -27.48
N LEU A 616 -0.29 28.28 -27.93
CA LEU A 616 1.10 28.68 -28.19
C LEU A 616 1.27 29.44 -29.51
N LYS A 617 0.47 29.11 -30.54
CA LYS A 617 0.45 29.79 -31.86
C LYS A 617 1.85 29.97 -32.50
N ILE A 618 2.74 29.01 -32.29
CA ILE A 618 4.09 29.02 -32.86
C ILE A 618 3.99 28.80 -34.37
N ALA A 619 4.79 29.52 -35.15
CA ALA A 619 4.91 29.32 -36.60
C ALA A 619 5.92 28.20 -36.92
N GLY A 620 5.65 27.39 -37.95
CA GLY A 620 6.55 26.29 -38.36
C GLY A 620 6.33 24.99 -37.57
N THR A 621 7.38 24.19 -37.45
CA THR A 621 7.37 22.86 -36.81
C THR A 621 8.37 22.81 -35.65
N PRO A 622 8.02 23.35 -34.47
CA PRO A 622 8.96 23.55 -33.38
C PRO A 622 9.44 22.22 -32.78
N GLY A 623 10.67 22.22 -32.27
CA GLY A 623 11.23 21.11 -31.47
C GLY A 623 10.91 21.24 -29.98
N ARG A 624 11.46 20.33 -29.16
CA ARG A 624 11.25 20.30 -27.70
C ARG A 624 11.56 21.62 -27.00
N GLU A 625 12.76 22.17 -27.22
CA GLU A 625 13.21 23.37 -26.49
C GLU A 625 12.40 24.61 -26.85
N GLU A 626 12.01 24.75 -28.12
CA GLU A 626 11.16 25.84 -28.60
C GLU A 626 9.76 25.76 -28.00
N LEU A 627 9.21 24.55 -27.84
CA LEU A 627 7.95 24.33 -27.14
C LEU A 627 8.04 24.64 -25.64
N LEU A 628 9.08 24.16 -24.96
CA LEU A 628 9.31 24.46 -23.54
C LEU A 628 9.46 25.97 -23.29
N ALA A 629 10.19 26.66 -24.17
CA ALA A 629 10.34 28.11 -24.10
C ALA A 629 9.00 28.83 -24.31
N ALA A 630 8.21 28.40 -25.30
CA ALA A 630 6.91 28.98 -25.58
C ALA A 630 5.86 28.71 -24.47
N MET A 631 5.99 27.61 -23.74
CA MET A 631 5.11 27.25 -22.61
C MET A 631 5.44 27.99 -21.31
N LYS A 632 6.60 28.64 -21.20
CA LYS A 632 7.03 29.31 -19.98
C LYS A 632 6.02 30.37 -19.54
N GLY A 633 5.50 30.23 -18.31
CA GLY A 633 4.48 31.13 -17.74
C GLY A 633 3.04 30.83 -18.19
N LYS A 634 2.82 29.78 -18.99
CA LYS A 634 1.50 29.39 -19.53
C LYS A 634 0.97 28.06 -18.98
N VAL A 635 1.82 27.25 -18.35
CA VAL A 635 1.47 25.93 -17.79
C VAL A 635 0.62 26.09 -16.54
N LEU A 636 -0.57 25.48 -16.54
CA LEU A 636 -1.49 25.40 -15.41
C LEU A 636 -1.32 24.11 -14.61
N ALA A 637 -1.09 22.99 -15.31
CA ALA A 637 -0.85 21.68 -14.71
C ALA A 637 -0.12 20.78 -15.72
N THR A 638 0.55 19.75 -15.19
CA THR A 638 1.22 18.72 -15.97
C THR A 638 0.84 17.34 -15.47
N SER A 639 0.74 16.39 -16.40
CA SER A 639 0.64 14.97 -16.06
C SER A 639 1.58 14.16 -16.95
N SER A 640 2.15 13.09 -16.39
CA SER A 640 3.14 12.28 -17.08
C SER A 640 2.78 10.79 -17.06
N LEU A 641 3.02 10.12 -18.18
CA LEU A 641 2.94 8.67 -18.35
C LEU A 641 4.32 8.15 -18.77
N ARG A 642 4.88 7.21 -18.00
CA ARG A 642 6.21 6.63 -18.25
C ARG A 642 6.04 5.28 -18.94
N VAL A 643 6.76 5.04 -20.03
CA VAL A 643 6.68 3.79 -20.80
C VAL A 643 8.08 3.28 -21.11
N VAL A 644 8.26 1.96 -21.13
CA VAL A 644 9.59 1.33 -21.25
C VAL A 644 9.73 0.66 -22.62
N HIS A 645 10.81 0.89 -23.37
CA HIS A 645 11.06 0.16 -24.62
C HIS A 645 12.51 -0.32 -24.76
N SER A 646 12.65 -1.56 -25.25
CA SER A 646 13.90 -2.27 -25.59
C SER A 646 13.75 -2.93 -26.97
N SER A 647 14.75 -2.87 -27.85
CA SER A 647 14.68 -3.51 -29.18
C SER A 647 15.31 -4.91 -29.23
N GLY A 648 14.71 -5.82 -30.00
CA GLY A 648 15.21 -7.17 -30.28
C GLY A 648 14.31 -7.99 -31.23
N GLN A 649 14.61 -7.95 -32.54
CA GLN A 649 13.95 -8.75 -33.58
C GLN A 649 14.31 -10.24 -33.52
N VAL A 650 13.33 -11.11 -33.76
CA VAL A 650 13.55 -12.37 -34.50
C VAL A 650 12.55 -12.45 -35.65
N THR A 651 13.04 -12.25 -36.88
CA THR A 651 12.36 -12.61 -38.13
C THR A 651 13.03 -13.87 -38.70
N GLY A 652 12.22 -14.86 -39.13
CA GLY A 652 12.54 -15.70 -40.29
C GLY A 652 12.94 -17.16 -40.06
N ALA A 653 11.95 -18.04 -40.12
CA ALA A 653 11.85 -19.28 -40.91
C ALA A 653 12.97 -20.36 -40.85
N PHE A 654 12.58 -21.57 -40.42
CA PHE A 654 12.86 -22.84 -41.12
C PHE A 654 11.80 -23.89 -40.74
N LEU A 655 10.94 -24.26 -41.71
CA LEU A 655 10.36 -25.61 -41.85
C LEU A 655 11.18 -26.33 -42.97
N PRO A 656 11.13 -27.67 -43.20
CA PRO A 656 10.21 -28.73 -42.72
C PRO A 656 10.95 -30.00 -42.18
N ARG A 657 10.31 -30.99 -41.55
CA ARG A 657 9.58 -32.11 -42.20
C ARG A 657 8.81 -32.96 -41.18
N GLU A 658 7.67 -33.48 -41.67
CA GLU A 658 6.94 -34.61 -41.13
C GLU A 658 7.67 -35.93 -41.42
N ASP A 659 7.65 -36.82 -40.44
CA ASP A 659 7.70 -38.26 -40.65
C ASP A 659 6.83 -38.96 -39.58
N ASN A 660 5.81 -39.64 -40.10
CA ASN A 660 4.95 -40.60 -39.42
C ASN A 660 5.79 -41.74 -38.84
N ASP A 661 5.46 -42.19 -37.62
CA ASP A 661 5.11 -43.59 -37.32
C ASP A 661 4.92 -43.77 -35.80
N GLY A 662 3.78 -44.34 -35.42
CA GLY A 662 3.62 -45.07 -34.15
C GLY A 662 3.17 -46.51 -34.47
N PRO A 663 2.86 -47.37 -33.48
CA PRO A 663 3.23 -47.38 -32.06
C PRO A 663 3.93 -48.70 -31.65
N GLY A 664 4.69 -48.71 -30.55
CA GLY A 664 5.36 -49.92 -30.06
C GLY A 664 5.52 -49.95 -28.54
N THR A 665 4.73 -50.79 -27.90
CA THR A 665 4.69 -51.06 -26.45
C THR A 665 5.97 -51.72 -25.92
N ALA A 666 6.55 -51.21 -24.82
CA ALA A 666 7.35 -52.03 -23.91
C ALA A 666 7.33 -51.50 -22.46
N LYS A 667 7.17 -52.45 -21.54
CA LYS A 667 6.90 -52.33 -20.11
C LYS A 667 8.03 -51.66 -19.31
N MET A 668 7.65 -50.92 -18.27
CA MET A 668 8.53 -50.51 -17.18
C MET A 668 9.08 -51.69 -16.37
N PRO A 669 10.34 -51.62 -15.90
CA PRO A 669 10.73 -52.17 -14.62
C PRO A 669 10.95 -51.06 -13.56
N ALA A 670 10.73 -51.44 -12.30
CA ALA A 670 10.63 -50.56 -11.16
C ALA A 670 11.97 -49.97 -10.67
N ARG A 671 11.85 -48.73 -10.16
CA ARG A 671 12.73 -47.95 -9.26
C ARG A 671 14.06 -48.60 -8.80
N SER A 672 15.17 -47.99 -9.22
CA SER A 672 16.37 -47.81 -8.38
C SER A 672 16.58 -46.33 -8.07
N LYS A 673 16.88 -46.04 -6.80
CA LYS A 673 17.14 -44.71 -6.24
C LYS A 673 18.32 -44.02 -6.93
N GLY A 674 18.14 -42.75 -7.31
CA GLY A 674 19.21 -41.87 -7.80
C GLY A 674 18.74 -40.98 -8.95
N GLY A 675 18.07 -39.86 -8.64
CA GLY A 675 17.74 -38.84 -9.63
C GLY A 675 18.95 -37.92 -9.93
N PRO A 676 19.07 -37.36 -11.15
CA PRO A 676 20.10 -36.36 -11.51
C PRO A 676 19.91 -35.02 -10.75
N PRO A 677 20.93 -34.15 -10.67
CA PRO A 677 21.02 -33.09 -9.65
C PRO A 677 19.91 -32.04 -9.79
N GLY A 678 19.26 -31.74 -8.67
CA GLY A 678 18.15 -30.78 -8.59
C GLY A 678 18.59 -29.33 -8.75
N LEU A 679 17.68 -28.51 -9.28
CA LEU A 679 17.77 -27.05 -9.16
C LEU A 679 17.75 -26.68 -7.67
N ILE A 680 18.76 -25.96 -7.22
CA ILE A 680 18.89 -25.40 -5.88
C ILE A 680 18.72 -23.89 -6.03
N LYS A 681 17.56 -23.38 -5.59
CA LYS A 681 17.25 -21.95 -5.57
C LYS A 681 17.94 -21.26 -4.40
N PRO A 682 18.39 -20.01 -4.54
CA PRO A 682 18.87 -19.22 -3.41
C PRO A 682 17.74 -19.01 -2.39
N SER A 683 18.11 -18.98 -1.11
CA SER A 683 17.25 -18.69 0.04
C SER A 683 17.70 -17.40 0.74
N ILE A 684 16.92 -16.92 1.71
CA ILE A 684 17.34 -15.76 2.51
C ILE A 684 18.61 -16.04 3.32
N ALA A 685 18.89 -17.30 3.66
CA ALA A 685 20.14 -17.67 4.33
C ALA A 685 21.38 -17.58 3.41
N ASP A 686 21.18 -17.35 2.11
CA ASP A 686 22.24 -17.14 1.11
C ASP A 686 22.54 -15.64 0.87
N THR A 687 21.73 -14.72 1.42
CA THR A 687 21.95 -13.29 1.29
C THR A 687 22.99 -12.76 2.28
N MET A 688 23.62 -11.65 1.92
CA MET A 688 24.57 -10.92 2.74
C MET A 688 24.06 -9.51 2.97
N LYS A 689 23.95 -9.12 4.24
CA LYS A 689 23.58 -7.77 4.64
C LYS A 689 24.74 -6.80 4.44
N LEU A 690 24.44 -5.57 4.03
CA LEU A 690 25.35 -4.44 4.06
C LEU A 690 24.69 -3.22 4.71
N ASN A 691 25.50 -2.35 5.31
CA ASN A 691 25.12 -1.01 5.77
C ASN A 691 25.97 0.03 5.05
N VAL A 692 25.36 1.14 4.65
CA VAL A 692 26.02 2.27 4.00
C VAL A 692 25.58 3.58 4.64
N TYR A 693 26.55 4.45 4.91
CA TYR A 693 26.32 5.85 5.26
C TYR A 693 27.08 6.71 4.25
N ALA A 694 26.39 7.68 3.68
CA ALA A 694 26.99 8.81 3.00
C ALA A 694 26.47 10.06 3.69
N ASP A 695 27.27 11.12 3.72
CA ASP A 695 26.81 12.31 4.43
C ASP A 695 25.58 12.94 3.76
N ASN A 696 25.44 12.88 2.44
CA ASN A 696 24.17 13.27 1.82
C ASN A 696 23.58 12.27 0.84
N TRP A 697 24.37 11.77 -0.11
CA TRP A 697 23.82 10.86 -1.13
C TRP A 697 24.83 9.89 -1.69
N PHE A 698 24.37 8.68 -2.03
CA PHE A 698 25.20 7.72 -2.76
C PHE A 698 24.40 6.82 -3.71
N MET A 699 25.14 6.14 -4.58
CA MET A 699 24.69 5.03 -5.41
C MET A 699 25.76 3.93 -5.44
N LEU A 700 25.38 2.70 -5.09
CA LEU A 700 26.26 1.54 -4.90
C LEU A 700 25.95 0.44 -5.93
N TYR A 701 27.00 0.00 -6.63
CA TYR A 701 27.00 -1.16 -7.52
C TYR A 701 27.90 -2.26 -6.97
N VAL A 702 27.46 -3.51 -7.14
CA VAL A 702 28.26 -4.71 -6.90
C VAL A 702 28.21 -5.58 -8.15
N ASN A 703 29.38 -5.97 -8.65
CA ASN A 703 29.53 -6.74 -9.89
C ASN A 703 28.79 -6.12 -11.09
N GLY A 704 28.80 -4.79 -11.18
CA GLY A 704 28.13 -4.04 -12.24
C GLY A 704 26.60 -3.99 -12.11
N ARG A 705 26.01 -4.57 -11.06
CA ARG A 705 24.57 -4.49 -10.75
C ARG A 705 24.31 -3.43 -9.69
N LEU A 706 23.28 -2.62 -9.88
CA LEU A 706 22.86 -1.63 -8.87
C LEU A 706 22.30 -2.38 -7.65
N VAL A 707 22.87 -2.13 -6.47
CA VAL A 707 22.49 -2.79 -5.22
C VAL A 707 21.77 -1.84 -4.28
N ALA A 708 22.22 -0.59 -4.18
CA ALA A 708 21.59 0.40 -3.31
C ALA A 708 21.76 1.83 -3.86
N VAL A 709 20.83 2.70 -3.50
CA VAL A 709 20.89 4.16 -3.67
C VAL A 709 20.44 4.77 -2.35
N ASP A 710 20.84 5.99 -2.06
CA ASP A 710 20.23 6.74 -0.98
C ASP A 710 18.82 7.24 -1.37
N PRO A 711 17.74 6.90 -0.60
CA PRO A 711 16.38 7.36 -0.90
C PRO A 711 16.16 8.81 -0.60
N ILE A 712 17.04 9.39 0.20
CA ILE A 712 16.96 10.78 0.60
C ILE A 712 18.04 11.50 -0.19
N GLN A 713 17.64 12.54 -0.91
CA GLN A 713 18.58 13.21 -1.80
C GLN A 713 19.70 13.91 -1.03
N PHE A 714 19.42 14.48 0.15
CA PHE A 714 20.46 15.13 0.97
C PHE A 714 20.13 15.17 2.48
N THR A 715 18.87 15.46 2.88
CA THR A 715 18.45 15.46 4.30
C THR A 715 17.01 14.96 4.50
N PRO A 716 16.68 14.30 5.64
CA PRO A 716 17.57 13.96 6.75
C PRO A 716 18.59 12.87 6.38
N HIS A 717 19.75 12.87 7.04
CA HIS A 717 20.78 11.84 6.89
C HIS A 717 20.20 10.48 7.26
N ASN A 718 20.62 9.41 6.58
CA ASN A 718 20.15 8.07 6.85
C ASN A 718 21.30 7.05 6.82
N VAL A 719 20.99 5.80 7.17
CA VAL A 719 21.83 4.65 6.90
C VAL A 719 21.02 3.71 6.02
N VAL A 720 21.61 3.25 4.93
CA VAL A 720 20.98 2.33 4.00
C VAL A 720 21.39 0.89 4.28
N SER A 721 20.42 0.02 4.60
CA SER A 721 20.64 -1.41 4.85
C SER A 721 19.97 -2.27 3.78
N VAL A 722 20.74 -3.15 3.12
CA VAL A 722 20.24 -4.03 2.05
C VAL A 722 20.78 -5.45 2.21
N ASP A 723 19.95 -6.44 1.91
CA ASP A 723 20.34 -7.84 1.74
C ASP A 723 20.48 -8.16 0.25
N PHE A 724 21.61 -8.73 -0.17
CA PHE A 724 21.83 -9.12 -1.56
C PHE A 724 22.56 -10.47 -1.66
N LEU A 725 22.50 -11.13 -2.83
CA LEU A 725 23.23 -12.37 -3.07
C LEU A 725 24.69 -12.06 -3.47
N PRO A 726 25.69 -12.41 -2.64
CA PRO A 726 27.09 -12.14 -2.99
C PRO A 726 27.58 -13.11 -4.07
N GLU A 727 28.39 -12.60 -4.99
CA GLU A 727 29.14 -13.39 -5.96
C GLU A 727 30.60 -12.92 -5.92
N TYR A 728 31.55 -13.83 -5.63
CA TYR A 728 32.99 -13.53 -5.57
C TYR A 728 33.73 -14.09 -6.79
N PRO A 729 34.77 -13.40 -7.30
CA PRO A 729 35.30 -12.13 -6.83
C PRO A 729 34.32 -10.98 -7.02
N MET A 730 34.35 -10.04 -6.08
CA MET A 730 33.36 -8.98 -6.00
C MET A 730 33.99 -7.64 -6.35
N THR A 731 33.51 -6.98 -7.41
CA THR A 731 33.86 -5.58 -7.72
C THR A 731 32.80 -4.66 -7.14
N ILE A 732 33.20 -3.73 -6.28
CA ILE A 732 32.32 -2.75 -5.66
C ILE A 732 32.63 -1.38 -6.24
N ALA A 733 31.61 -0.65 -6.69
CA ALA A 733 31.74 0.71 -7.21
C ALA A 733 30.66 1.61 -6.61
N VAL A 734 31.03 2.81 -6.16
CA VAL A 734 30.13 3.75 -5.47
C VAL A 734 30.29 5.13 -6.07
N LEU A 735 29.18 5.82 -6.34
CA LEU A 735 29.15 7.26 -6.56
C LEU A 735 28.59 7.92 -5.31
N ALA A 736 29.36 8.74 -4.62
CA ALA A 736 28.92 9.51 -3.46
C ALA A 736 28.91 11.01 -3.79
N LYS A 737 27.97 11.74 -3.20
CA LYS A 737 27.79 13.17 -3.40
C LYS A 737 27.51 13.89 -2.10
N ASP A 738 28.10 15.07 -1.99
CA ASP A 738 27.79 16.09 -0.99
C ASP A 738 26.67 17.00 -1.51
N ASN A 739 26.04 17.76 -0.61
CA ASN A 739 24.95 18.69 -0.89
C ASN A 739 25.45 20.05 -1.41
N ALA A 740 26.32 20.01 -2.40
CA ALA A 740 26.89 21.20 -2.98
C ALA A 740 26.04 21.74 -4.14
N ASP A 741 25.76 23.06 -4.10
CA ASP A 741 25.15 23.75 -5.22
C ASP A 741 26.06 23.65 -6.46
N PRO A 742 25.54 23.24 -7.62
CA PRO A 742 26.36 22.92 -8.78
C PRO A 742 27.04 24.13 -9.42
N LYS A 743 26.73 25.37 -9.00
CA LYS A 743 27.37 26.59 -9.48
C LYS A 743 28.38 27.13 -8.48
N THR A 744 28.09 27.03 -7.19
CA THR A 744 28.92 27.65 -6.16
C THR A 744 29.82 26.65 -5.43
N GLY A 745 29.48 25.35 -5.42
CA GLY A 745 30.15 24.35 -4.59
C GLY A 745 29.82 24.50 -3.11
N MET A 746 28.93 25.43 -2.76
CA MET A 746 28.55 25.69 -1.38
C MET A 746 27.39 24.79 -0.99
N GLU A 747 27.44 24.31 0.25
CA GLU A 747 26.36 23.57 0.86
C GLU A 747 25.37 24.47 1.57
N TYR A 748 24.08 24.11 1.46
CA TYR A 748 22.97 24.80 2.11
C TYR A 748 22.97 26.33 1.89
N GLY A 749 23.61 26.78 0.81
CA GLY A 749 23.75 28.18 0.40
C GLY A 749 24.87 28.97 1.08
N THR A 750 25.47 28.50 2.18
CA THR A 750 26.45 29.31 2.96
C THR A 750 27.65 28.56 3.52
N SER A 751 27.65 27.23 3.50
CA SER A 751 28.70 26.41 4.12
C SER A 751 29.61 25.79 3.06
N ILE A 752 30.84 25.49 3.46
CA ILE A 752 31.70 24.54 2.73
C ILE A 752 31.35 23.14 3.26
N GLY A 753 31.36 22.12 2.40
CA GLY A 753 30.86 20.79 2.72
C GLY A 753 31.70 20.03 3.75
N ASP A 754 31.14 18.92 4.22
CA ASP A 754 31.67 18.02 5.24
C ASP A 754 31.54 16.54 4.85
N GLY A 755 31.50 16.27 3.53
CA GLY A 755 31.20 14.98 2.95
C GLY A 755 31.94 13.76 3.52
N GLY A 756 31.49 12.58 3.15
CA GLY A 756 32.10 11.36 3.65
C GLY A 756 31.29 10.13 3.30
N PHE A 757 31.99 9.02 3.11
CA PHE A 757 31.38 7.75 2.77
C PHE A 757 31.91 6.63 3.64
N CYS A 758 31.01 5.80 4.18
CA CYS A 758 31.35 4.64 5.00
C CYS A 758 30.44 3.47 4.68
N LEU A 759 30.99 2.26 4.57
CA LEU A 759 30.24 1.05 4.25
C LEU A 759 30.83 -0.17 4.95
N LYS A 760 29.94 -1.07 5.39
CA LYS A 760 30.29 -2.37 6.01
C LYS A 760 29.40 -3.49 5.49
N PHE A 761 30.02 -4.58 5.05
CA PHE A 761 29.34 -5.81 4.67
C PHE A 761 29.42 -6.81 5.83
N ALA A 762 28.41 -7.68 5.95
CA ALA A 762 28.35 -8.71 6.99
C ALA A 762 29.50 -9.72 6.94
N ASP A 763 30.21 -9.82 5.81
CA ASP A 763 31.36 -10.71 5.66
C ASP A 763 32.71 -10.12 6.09
N GLY A 764 32.69 -8.87 6.59
CA GLY A 764 33.88 -8.14 7.06
C GLY A 764 34.49 -7.19 6.02
N THR A 765 33.96 -7.14 4.79
CA THR A 765 34.38 -6.11 3.82
C THR A 765 33.97 -4.72 4.33
N VAL A 766 34.91 -3.77 4.35
CA VAL A 766 34.70 -2.41 4.85
C VAL A 766 35.40 -1.36 4.00
N THR A 767 34.94 -0.11 4.07
CA THR A 767 35.65 1.05 3.51
C THR A 767 36.94 1.34 4.27
N ASN A 768 38.01 1.60 3.52
CA ASN A 768 39.34 1.98 4.02
C ASN A 768 40.20 2.55 2.87
N ALA A 769 41.41 2.99 3.17
CA ALA A 769 42.35 3.61 2.22
C ALA A 769 42.81 2.69 1.07
N SER A 770 42.45 1.41 1.04
CA SER A 770 42.77 0.54 -0.12
C SER A 770 41.81 0.74 -1.30
N TRP A 771 40.65 1.35 -1.08
CA TRP A 771 39.70 1.67 -2.14
C TRP A 771 40.30 2.72 -3.08
N LYS A 772 39.97 2.66 -4.36
CA LYS A 772 40.24 3.74 -5.32
C LYS A 772 39.23 4.86 -5.13
N ALA A 773 39.65 6.11 -5.31
CA ALA A 773 38.79 7.29 -5.28
C ALA A 773 39.17 8.28 -6.38
N LYS A 774 38.18 8.89 -7.01
CA LYS A 774 38.38 10.02 -7.93
C LYS A 774 37.27 11.04 -7.79
N ASN A 775 37.64 12.30 -7.62
CA ASN A 775 36.72 13.43 -7.60
C ASN A 775 36.33 13.87 -9.02
N PHE A 776 35.07 14.29 -9.18
CA PHE A 776 34.47 14.81 -10.41
C PHE A 776 33.74 16.15 -10.22
N PHE A 777 33.59 16.63 -8.98
CA PHE A 777 33.04 17.96 -8.70
C PHE A 777 33.80 18.58 -7.54
N HIS A 778 34.58 19.63 -7.80
CA HIS A 778 35.34 20.36 -6.79
C HIS A 778 34.84 21.80 -6.68
N GLY A 779 34.62 22.30 -5.47
CA GLY A 779 34.44 23.73 -5.22
C GLY A 779 33.85 24.02 -3.84
N PRO A 780 33.85 25.28 -3.41
CA PRO A 780 34.39 26.46 -4.13
C PRO A 780 35.92 26.42 -4.29
N ILE A 781 36.44 26.73 -5.48
CA ILE A 781 37.87 26.74 -5.78
C ILE A 781 38.60 27.69 -4.83
N ASN A 782 39.71 27.23 -4.24
CA ASN A 782 40.50 27.95 -3.23
C ASN A 782 39.70 28.33 -1.96
N SER A 783 38.56 27.68 -1.71
CA SER A 783 37.64 28.01 -0.62
C SER A 783 37.09 29.45 -0.68
N ASP A 784 37.05 30.08 -1.87
CA ASP A 784 36.50 31.43 -2.04
C ASP A 784 34.97 31.41 -2.01
N THR A 785 34.40 31.67 -0.84
CA THR A 785 32.94 31.71 -0.64
C THR A 785 32.30 33.04 -1.06
N ALA A 786 33.10 34.08 -1.32
CA ALA A 786 32.62 35.39 -1.73
C ALA A 786 32.40 35.46 -3.26
N ASN A 787 33.25 34.79 -4.02
CA ASN A 787 33.13 34.65 -5.48
C ASN A 787 33.30 33.18 -5.91
N PRO A 788 32.34 32.33 -5.54
CA PRO A 788 32.50 30.90 -5.68
C PRO A 788 32.63 30.46 -7.13
N GLN A 789 33.63 29.61 -7.38
CA GLN A 789 33.86 28.94 -8.66
C GLN A 789 33.96 27.44 -8.44
N VAL A 790 33.57 26.66 -9.44
CA VAL A 790 33.59 25.20 -9.36
C VAL A 790 34.32 24.59 -10.54
N LYS A 791 34.91 23.41 -10.32
CA LYS A 791 35.45 22.54 -11.36
C LYS A 791 34.61 21.27 -11.41
N GLN A 792 34.01 20.98 -12.55
CA GLN A 792 33.27 19.74 -12.79
C GLN A 792 33.88 18.98 -13.96
N GLU A 793 34.08 17.69 -13.76
CA GLU A 793 34.47 16.74 -14.78
C GLU A 793 33.30 15.78 -15.04
N PRO A 794 32.98 15.44 -16.31
CA PRO A 794 31.93 14.47 -16.57
C PRO A 794 32.31 13.11 -16.00
N LEU A 795 31.31 12.40 -15.45
CA LEU A 795 31.51 11.05 -14.96
C LEU A 795 31.92 10.12 -16.12
N PRO A 796 32.89 9.20 -15.93
CA PRO A 796 33.31 8.26 -16.98
C PRO A 796 32.17 7.31 -17.32
N ALA A 797 31.97 6.97 -18.59
CA ALA A 797 30.97 5.96 -18.96
C ALA A 797 31.31 4.61 -18.33
N ASN A 798 30.28 3.85 -17.93
CA ASN A 798 30.42 2.51 -17.35
C ASN A 798 31.35 2.43 -16.12
N TRP A 799 31.50 3.52 -15.37
CA TRP A 799 32.37 3.58 -14.19
C TRP A 799 32.04 2.55 -13.11
N TRP A 800 30.87 1.90 -13.16
CA TRP A 800 30.42 0.83 -12.26
C TRP A 800 30.74 -0.59 -12.76
N ALA A 801 31.15 -0.75 -14.02
CA ALA A 801 31.37 -2.06 -14.62
C ALA A 801 32.53 -2.81 -13.96
N THR A 802 32.46 -4.14 -13.97
CA THR A 802 33.48 -5.01 -13.33
C THR A 802 34.86 -4.88 -13.95
N ASP A 803 34.92 -4.55 -15.24
CA ASP A 803 36.12 -4.43 -16.08
C ASP A 803 36.56 -2.98 -16.30
N PHE A 804 35.91 -2.00 -15.65
CA PHE A 804 36.32 -0.60 -15.73
C PHE A 804 37.72 -0.41 -15.12
N ASP A 805 38.60 0.24 -15.89
CA ASP A 805 39.99 0.51 -15.52
C ASP A 805 40.11 1.74 -14.62
N ASP A 806 40.33 1.49 -13.34
CA ASP A 806 40.60 2.48 -12.28
C ASP A 806 42.08 2.47 -11.85
N SER A 807 42.98 1.84 -12.61
CA SER A 807 44.39 1.68 -12.25
C SER A 807 45.12 3.01 -12.06
N THR A 808 44.68 4.06 -12.76
CA THR A 808 45.24 5.42 -12.69
C THR A 808 44.66 6.25 -11.54
N TRP A 809 43.64 5.75 -10.84
CA TRP A 809 43.01 6.49 -9.75
C TRP A 809 43.86 6.40 -8.48
N SER A 810 43.89 7.49 -7.74
CA SER A 810 44.45 7.53 -6.41
C SER A 810 43.66 6.62 -5.48
N ASN A 811 44.30 6.21 -4.41
CA ASN A 811 43.59 5.56 -3.32
C ASN A 811 42.75 6.59 -2.55
N ALA A 812 41.67 6.13 -1.94
CA ALA A 812 40.84 6.93 -1.07
C ALA A 812 41.62 7.33 0.18
N LYS A 813 41.26 8.48 0.75
CA LYS A 813 41.84 8.97 1.99
C LYS A 813 40.87 8.71 3.12
N GLU A 814 41.41 8.30 4.26
CA GLU A 814 40.61 8.07 5.46
C GLU A 814 40.44 9.36 6.26
N TYR A 815 39.24 9.55 6.77
CA TYR A 815 38.85 10.67 7.63
C TYR A 815 38.30 10.13 8.95
N THR A 816 38.46 10.91 10.01
CA THR A 816 37.93 10.52 11.32
C THR A 816 36.45 10.85 11.43
N VAL A 817 35.75 10.22 12.38
CA VAL A 817 34.33 10.49 12.66
C VAL A 817 34.14 11.97 13.04
N GLU A 818 35.12 12.58 13.70
CA GLU A 818 35.09 14.00 14.08
C GLU A 818 35.27 14.94 12.89
N GLN A 819 35.90 14.49 11.79
CA GLN A 819 36.07 15.31 10.59
C GLN A 819 34.83 15.31 9.70
N VAL A 820 34.09 14.19 9.68
CA VAL A 820 32.84 14.02 8.92
C VAL A 820 31.63 14.45 9.75
N GLU A 821 31.73 14.42 11.08
CA GLU A 821 30.64 14.71 12.03
C GLU A 821 29.30 14.03 11.66
N PRO A 822 29.26 12.71 11.41
CA PRO A 822 28.09 12.06 10.84
C PRO A 822 26.87 12.16 11.77
N LYS A 823 25.68 12.29 11.19
CA LYS A 823 24.44 12.47 11.98
C LYS A 823 23.78 11.11 12.28
N GLN A 824 22.86 11.11 13.24
CA GLN A 824 22.00 9.93 13.45
C GLN A 824 21.22 9.63 12.15
N PRO A 825 21.15 8.36 11.69
CA PRO A 825 21.34 7.13 12.46
C PRO A 825 22.72 6.45 12.32
N TYR A 826 23.81 7.14 11.93
CA TYR A 826 25.15 6.53 11.83
C TYR A 826 25.55 5.76 13.10
N PHE A 827 25.35 6.37 14.28
CA PHE A 827 25.74 5.79 15.56
C PHE A 827 24.85 4.63 16.02
N ASP A 828 23.67 4.46 15.40
CA ASP A 828 22.73 3.38 15.69
C ASP A 828 23.04 2.11 14.88
N ASN A 829 24.03 2.17 13.98
CA ASN A 829 24.34 1.11 13.03
C ASN A 829 25.78 0.59 13.16
N ASP A 830 25.97 -0.66 12.77
CA ASP A 830 27.28 -1.31 12.81
C ASP A 830 28.14 -0.88 11.61
N PHE A 831 29.14 -0.06 11.90
CA PHE A 831 30.26 0.29 11.02
C PHE A 831 31.62 -0.08 11.64
N GLU A 832 31.65 -1.01 12.61
CA GLU A 832 32.89 -1.39 13.28
C GLU A 832 33.93 -1.90 12.26
N GLY A 833 35.13 -1.30 12.31
CA GLY A 833 36.23 -1.58 11.39
C GLY A 833 36.22 -0.77 10.10
N ALA A 834 35.09 -0.17 9.73
CA ALA A 834 35.01 0.72 8.58
C ALA A 834 35.58 2.09 8.90
N LYS A 835 36.17 2.71 7.88
CA LYS A 835 36.70 4.07 7.91
C LYS A 835 35.87 4.93 6.99
N PHE A 836 35.62 6.17 7.41
CA PHE A 836 35.14 7.17 6.47
C PHE A 836 36.21 7.40 5.42
N ILE A 837 35.82 7.31 4.17
CA ILE A 837 36.69 7.56 3.03
C ILE A 837 36.14 8.67 2.17
N TRP A 838 37.06 9.44 1.58
CA TRP A 838 36.77 10.43 0.55
C TRP A 838 37.92 10.50 -0.46
N SER A 839 37.89 11.48 -1.36
CA SER A 839 39.07 11.87 -2.15
C SER A 839 40.04 12.71 -1.31
N ASP A 840 40.84 13.58 -1.92
CA ASP A 840 41.94 14.27 -1.22
C ASP A 840 41.45 15.40 -0.30
N ASP A 841 40.34 16.05 -0.67
CA ASP A 841 39.75 17.20 0.02
C ASP A 841 38.29 16.94 0.39
N ILE A 842 38.05 16.64 1.67
CA ILE A 842 36.71 16.34 2.21
C ILE A 842 35.75 17.52 2.13
N ALA A 843 36.29 18.74 2.14
CA ALA A 843 35.47 19.93 2.26
C ALA A 843 35.04 20.49 0.90
N LEU A 844 35.88 20.28 -0.12
CA LEU A 844 35.69 20.87 -1.45
C LEU A 844 35.36 19.84 -2.53
N ASP A 845 35.67 18.57 -2.33
CA ASP A 845 35.30 17.51 -3.28
C ASP A 845 33.86 17.06 -3.00
N ASN A 846 32.95 17.28 -3.94
CA ASN A 846 31.51 17.14 -3.74
C ASN A 846 30.88 15.99 -4.54
N THR A 847 31.61 15.36 -5.47
CA THR A 847 31.13 14.17 -6.20
C THR A 847 32.29 13.22 -6.49
N ILE A 848 32.30 12.07 -5.81
CA ILE A 848 33.43 11.14 -5.82
C ILE A 848 32.93 9.78 -6.29
N ILE A 849 33.74 9.10 -7.10
CA ILE A 849 33.55 7.66 -7.37
C ILE A 849 34.59 6.88 -6.57
N PHE A 850 34.13 5.86 -5.84
CA PHE A 850 34.97 4.87 -5.20
C PHE A 850 34.90 3.52 -5.91
N ARG A 851 36.00 2.77 -5.93
CA ARG A 851 36.03 1.40 -6.46
C ARG A 851 36.95 0.48 -5.66
N THR A 852 36.58 -0.79 -5.52
CA THR A 852 37.45 -1.82 -4.94
C THR A 852 37.11 -3.20 -5.49
N LYS A 853 38.01 -4.16 -5.31
CA LYS A 853 37.81 -5.57 -5.65
C LYS A 853 38.11 -6.45 -4.44
N VAL A 854 37.20 -7.37 -4.14
CA VAL A 854 37.26 -8.26 -2.98
C VAL A 854 37.35 -9.71 -3.47
N GLU A 855 38.42 -10.38 -3.08
CA GLU A 855 38.69 -11.78 -3.42
C GLU A 855 38.33 -12.69 -2.25
N LYS A 856 37.64 -13.81 -2.52
CA LYS A 856 37.28 -14.80 -1.50
C LYS A 856 37.32 -16.22 -2.08
N PRO A 857 38.53 -16.78 -2.28
CA PRO A 857 38.71 -18.04 -3.03
C PRO A 857 38.02 -19.26 -2.40
N GLU A 858 37.78 -19.24 -1.10
CA GLU A 858 37.08 -20.32 -0.38
C GLU A 858 35.55 -20.25 -0.50
N TRP A 859 35.00 -19.15 -1.02
CA TRP A 859 33.56 -19.01 -1.19
C TRP A 859 33.07 -19.89 -2.34
N LYS A 860 31.95 -20.60 -2.10
CA LYS A 860 31.28 -21.43 -3.11
C LYS A 860 29.81 -21.09 -3.16
N GLN A 861 29.31 -20.85 -4.37
CA GLN A 861 27.90 -20.60 -4.60
C GLN A 861 27.07 -21.83 -4.18
N ARG A 862 26.08 -21.63 -3.31
CA ARG A 862 25.23 -22.73 -2.79
C ARG A 862 24.00 -23.02 -3.66
N TRP A 863 23.64 -22.09 -4.54
CA TRP A 863 22.55 -22.22 -5.50
C TRP A 863 23.10 -22.45 -6.91
N ASN A 864 22.36 -23.17 -7.75
CA ASN A 864 22.74 -23.42 -9.15
C ASN A 864 21.71 -22.86 -10.15
N THR A 865 20.64 -22.23 -9.65
CA THR A 865 19.72 -21.47 -10.49
C THR A 865 20.36 -20.14 -10.86
N LYS A 866 20.36 -19.82 -12.15
CA LYS A 866 20.66 -18.46 -12.61
C LYS A 866 19.37 -17.64 -12.51
N PRO A 867 19.44 -16.34 -12.18
CA PRO A 867 18.35 -15.44 -12.53
C PRO A 867 18.10 -15.58 -14.04
N ASP A 868 16.85 -15.62 -14.50
CA ASP A 868 16.51 -15.79 -15.92
C ASP A 868 16.99 -14.63 -16.82
N LEU A 869 17.63 -13.60 -16.24
CA LEU A 869 18.38 -12.57 -16.96
C LEU A 869 19.89 -12.78 -16.81
N ASP A 870 20.51 -13.32 -17.86
CA ASP A 870 21.95 -13.20 -18.09
C ASP A 870 22.25 -11.89 -18.82
N VAL A 871 22.80 -10.92 -18.08
CA VAL A 871 23.19 -9.59 -18.58
C VAL A 871 24.67 -9.49 -18.95
N THR A 872 25.42 -10.60 -18.88
CA THR A 872 26.88 -10.58 -19.14
C THR A 872 27.25 -10.33 -20.61
N GLY A 873 26.28 -10.49 -21.53
CA GLY A 873 26.41 -10.16 -22.95
C GLY A 873 25.46 -9.06 -23.42
N ALA A 874 24.67 -8.45 -22.53
CA ALA A 874 23.93 -7.25 -22.88
C ALA A 874 24.98 -6.17 -23.16
N PRO A 875 24.99 -5.52 -24.35
CA PRO A 875 25.96 -4.46 -24.57
C PRO A 875 25.89 -3.45 -23.42
N LEU A 876 26.94 -2.71 -23.16
CA LEU A 876 26.87 -1.54 -22.27
C LEU A 876 26.81 -0.31 -23.19
N LYS A 877 25.63 0.31 -23.33
CA LYS A 877 25.41 1.65 -23.88
C LYS A 877 24.08 2.24 -23.43
#